data_AF-A0A951SWS3-F1
#
_entry.id   AF-A0A951SWS3-F1
#
_cell.length_a   1.000
_cell.length_b   1.000
_cell.length_c   1.000
_cell.angle_alpha   90.00
_cell.angle_beta   90.00
_cell.angle_gamma   90.00
#
_symmetry.space_group_name_H-M   'P 1'
#
loop_
_entity.id
_entity.type
_entity.pdbx_description
1 polymer ?
#
loop_
_entity_poly.entity_id
_entity_poly.type
_entity_poly.pdbx_seq_one_letter_code
_entity_poly.pdbx_strand_id
1 'polypeptide(L)'
;MSNLRAVHELQPNPVPRFDWLFRRFRKILQLPNRVVNWGLDSDWNPFTQSGAIANLLFGVAVVSGVVLLIWYRPSVHQAYQSLQSMESNIIVHFIRSIHRYSSDGIVVLILIHALKYFFDGRIGGARWLAWITGFVSLFLLWFIGWTGYWLVWDERAAALALGTAKMLDFLPIISDPISRGFLTDSTINSLLFFLVFFFHMLLPLAMAAGLWLHIQRLNRAKWLTKKPMTIAVLISLAAISFIYPATSAAPASMSLSAEKYTIDIWYLLPIYITDRLDGGLLWGLFLLATVVILPMPWTMVKKRKNEFPAIVNEDTCQDCRQCYVDCPYNAVSMVPRTDDKYESVARVDPSKCVECGICAGACLPLSIELPHRPILADRRAMNLRRGEESPFMAAYLCASSVASEFKYDLQTGKSDDLPGYRVEAVPCSGWVHARTIEHLLRDDTGGVLVVGCPPGECTFREGTDWNEERLAGIREPELRFGKVNFSRVKRILPESKKELIKEAAQFKETIKMGNIIALAQQTGQPTALPEKQKRQGFSAKFRSAATTLFIVGFFAAVTLIGSDVSYTTPFTDQPQLIVSFKHPGGLSESCRKATEEEIAAMPMHMRQEEICERRRESVRLRITIDGKVLAEKSYRPEGIWEDGNSIAIESLPISIGDHTIKVEIGDSSETDSYQYTDEQTIHAEKRHRRVILFERGRGFTWH
;
A
#
# COMPACT_ATOMS: atom_id res chain seq x y z
N MET A 1 4.90 43.58 21.86
CA MET A 1 4.27 42.72 20.83
C MET A 1 4.67 41.28 21.14
N SER A 2 3.74 40.41 21.49
CA SER A 2 4.06 39.02 21.84
C SER A 2 4.49 38.25 20.59
N ASN A 3 5.70 37.67 20.61
CA ASN A 3 6.21 36.83 19.53
C ASN A 3 5.74 35.40 19.75
N LEU A 4 4.41 35.22 19.77
CA LEU A 4 3.77 33.91 19.91
C LEU A 4 4.00 33.10 18.62
N ARG A 5 4.69 31.96 18.74
CA ARG A 5 4.79 30.97 17.67
C ARG A 5 4.06 29.70 18.05
N ALA A 6 3.52 29.04 17.04
CA ALA A 6 2.93 27.73 17.22
C ALA A 6 4.02 26.64 17.15
N VAL A 7 3.91 25.64 18.01
CA VAL A 7 4.89 24.54 18.11
C VAL A 7 5.06 23.78 16.78
N HIS A 8 4.01 23.71 15.96
CA HIS A 8 4.08 23.05 14.65
C HIS A 8 4.99 23.75 13.63
N GLU A 9 5.36 25.02 13.82
CA GLU A 9 6.26 25.74 12.90
C GLU A 9 7.67 25.12 12.87
N LEU A 10 8.02 24.34 13.91
CA LEU A 10 9.27 23.59 14.00
C LEU A 10 9.14 22.12 13.56
N GLN A 11 8.01 21.70 12.99
CA GLN A 11 7.88 20.36 12.40
C GLN A 11 8.84 20.22 11.23
N PRO A 12 9.78 19.25 11.26
CA PRO A 12 10.71 19.06 10.15
C PRO A 12 10.05 18.33 8.96
N ASN A 13 8.85 17.76 9.13
CA ASN A 13 8.11 17.17 8.02
C ASN A 13 7.58 18.27 7.09
N PRO A 14 7.61 18.05 5.77
CA PRO A 14 7.00 18.97 4.84
C PRO A 14 5.48 18.99 5.04
N VAL A 15 4.92 20.20 5.15
CA VAL A 15 3.50 20.41 5.44
C VAL A 15 2.69 20.16 4.15
N PRO A 16 1.65 19.31 4.18
CA PRO A 16 0.74 19.15 3.06
C PRO A 16 0.16 20.50 2.63
N ARG A 17 -0.04 20.74 1.32
CA ARG A 17 -0.64 21.98 0.81
C ARG A 17 -2.01 22.27 1.45
N PHE A 18 -2.76 21.23 1.79
CA PHE A 18 -4.07 21.28 2.44
C PHE A 18 -4.02 20.76 3.90
N ASP A 19 -3.09 21.31 4.70
CA ASP A 19 -2.82 20.84 6.08
C ASP A 19 -4.06 20.76 6.99
N TRP A 20 -4.99 21.72 6.89
CA TRP A 20 -6.25 21.65 7.65
C TRP A 20 -7.04 20.36 7.38
N LEU A 21 -7.13 19.96 6.11
CA LEU A 21 -7.83 18.74 5.70
C LEU A 21 -7.11 17.49 6.22
N PHE A 22 -5.78 17.46 6.08
CA PHE A 22 -4.95 16.37 6.59
C PHE A 22 -5.07 16.22 8.11
N ARG A 23 -5.05 17.32 8.86
CA ARG A 23 -5.28 17.31 10.32
C ARG A 23 -6.65 16.77 10.69
N ARG A 24 -7.71 17.13 9.94
CA ARG A 24 -9.07 16.63 10.19
C ARG A 24 -9.14 15.12 9.98
N PHE A 25 -8.68 14.62 8.84
CA PHE A 25 -8.70 13.18 8.55
C PHE A 25 -7.76 12.38 9.45
N ARG A 26 -6.59 12.93 9.79
CA ARG A 26 -5.69 12.32 10.78
C ARG A 26 -6.38 12.10 12.12
N LYS A 27 -7.15 13.08 12.61
CA LYS A 27 -7.91 12.93 13.86
C LYS A 27 -8.93 11.79 13.79
N ILE A 28 -9.57 11.59 12.62
CA ILE A 28 -10.51 10.49 12.36
C ILE A 28 -9.78 9.15 12.32
N LEU A 29 -8.70 9.04 11.55
CA LEU A 29 -7.94 7.79 11.39
C LEU A 29 -7.16 7.37 12.64
N GLN A 30 -6.87 8.30 13.55
CA GLN A 30 -6.29 7.99 14.85
C GLN A 30 -7.32 7.57 15.90
N LEU A 31 -8.62 7.79 15.65
CA LEU A 31 -9.66 7.43 16.61
C LEU A 31 -9.65 5.93 16.96
N PRO A 32 -9.55 4.99 15.99
CA PRO A 32 -9.40 3.58 16.30
C PRO A 32 -8.18 3.28 17.19
N ASN A 33 -7.03 3.93 16.94
CA ASN A 33 -5.84 3.72 17.75
C ASN A 33 -6.06 4.13 19.20
N ARG A 34 -6.68 5.29 19.43
CA ARG A 34 -6.99 5.78 20.79
C ARG A 34 -7.98 4.89 21.52
N VAL A 35 -9.01 4.42 20.83
CA VAL A 35 -10.00 3.49 21.41
C VAL A 35 -9.33 2.18 21.82
N VAL A 36 -8.46 1.65 20.97
CA VAL A 36 -7.72 0.42 21.26
C VAL A 36 -6.73 0.63 22.42
N ASN A 37 -5.92 1.69 22.37
CA ASN A 37 -4.94 2.00 23.41
C ASN A 37 -5.57 2.34 24.77
N TRP A 38 -6.84 2.79 24.79
CA TRP A 38 -7.56 3.01 26.04
C TRP A 38 -7.75 1.71 26.83
N GLY A 39 -7.95 0.59 26.14
CA GLY A 39 -8.19 -0.72 26.74
C GLY A 39 -7.02 -1.71 26.69
N LEU A 40 -6.14 -1.59 25.69
CA LEU A 40 -5.05 -2.53 25.37
C LEU A 40 -3.69 -1.83 25.40
N ASP A 41 -2.63 -2.57 25.76
CA ASP A 41 -1.26 -2.07 25.61
C ASP A 41 -0.95 -1.85 24.12
N SER A 42 -0.06 -0.88 23.82
CA SER A 42 0.31 -0.52 22.44
C SER A 42 0.84 -1.70 21.61
N ASP A 43 1.45 -2.69 22.27
CA ASP A 43 1.96 -3.90 21.62
C ASP A 43 0.85 -4.80 21.04
N TRP A 44 -0.38 -4.64 21.53
CA TRP A 44 -1.58 -5.34 21.07
C TRP A 44 -2.42 -4.54 20.08
N ASN A 45 -1.97 -3.34 19.68
CA ASN A 45 -2.72 -2.48 18.77
C ASN A 45 -2.40 -2.84 17.30
N PRO A 46 -3.35 -3.42 16.52
CA PRO A 46 -3.10 -3.86 15.16
C PRO A 46 -2.85 -2.70 14.18
N PHE A 47 -3.47 -1.54 14.40
CA PHE A 47 -3.33 -0.37 13.52
C PHE A 47 -1.94 0.29 13.62
N THR A 48 -1.23 0.12 14.73
CA THR A 48 0.17 0.58 14.85
C THR A 48 1.14 -0.36 14.13
N GLN A 49 0.74 -1.62 13.92
CA GLN A 49 1.55 -2.68 13.33
C GLN A 49 1.05 -3.13 11.94
N SER A 50 0.14 -2.38 11.31
CA SER A 50 -0.56 -2.80 10.08
C SER A 50 0.38 -3.25 8.95
N GLY A 51 1.47 -2.53 8.69
CA GLY A 51 2.46 -2.93 7.69
C GLY A 51 3.23 -4.21 8.06
N ALA A 52 3.55 -4.39 9.35
CA ALA A 52 4.22 -5.59 9.82
C ALA A 52 3.30 -6.82 9.83
N ILE A 53 2.00 -6.63 10.10
CA ILE A 53 0.98 -7.68 9.99
C ILE A 53 0.80 -8.06 8.51
N ALA A 54 0.74 -7.07 7.60
CA ALA A 54 0.64 -7.33 6.16
C ALA A 54 1.85 -8.15 5.65
N ASN A 55 3.07 -7.84 6.10
CA ASN A 55 4.26 -8.63 5.78
C ASN A 55 4.18 -10.07 6.32
N LEU A 56 3.68 -10.24 7.56
CA LEU A 56 3.47 -11.57 8.15
C LEU A 56 2.48 -12.39 7.33
N LEU A 57 1.32 -11.82 7.00
CA LEU A 57 0.30 -12.49 6.18
C LEU A 57 0.81 -12.78 4.76
N PHE A 58 1.60 -11.89 4.17
CA PHE A 58 2.26 -12.15 2.88
C PHE A 58 3.20 -13.35 2.96
N GLY A 59 4.01 -13.45 4.03
CA GLY A 59 4.83 -14.64 4.27
C GLY A 59 3.99 -15.92 4.40
N VAL A 60 2.87 -15.85 5.11
CA VAL A 60 1.91 -16.98 5.23
C VAL A 60 1.31 -17.34 3.87
N ALA A 61 0.92 -16.36 3.04
CA ALA A 61 0.40 -16.57 1.70
C ALA A 61 1.42 -17.26 0.79
N VAL A 62 2.67 -16.81 0.81
CA VAL A 62 3.76 -17.42 0.03
C VAL A 62 4.01 -18.86 0.46
N VAL A 63 4.15 -19.12 1.76
CA VAL A 63 4.41 -20.48 2.28
C VAL A 63 3.24 -21.42 1.97
N SER A 64 2.01 -20.99 2.25
CA SER A 64 0.82 -21.79 1.93
C SER A 64 0.66 -22.03 0.43
N GLY A 65 0.97 -21.03 -0.41
CA GLY A 65 0.93 -21.16 -1.87
C GLY A 65 1.92 -22.20 -2.39
N VAL A 66 3.17 -22.17 -1.90
CA VAL A 66 4.18 -23.19 -2.23
C VAL A 66 3.73 -24.59 -1.83
N VAL A 67 3.09 -24.73 -0.66
CA VAL A 67 2.55 -26.02 -0.20
C VAL A 67 1.41 -26.51 -1.09
N LEU A 68 0.51 -25.63 -1.55
CA LEU A 68 -0.60 -25.99 -2.44
C LEU A 68 -0.15 -26.54 -3.80
N LEU A 69 1.09 -26.24 -4.23
CA LEU A 69 1.66 -26.76 -5.48
C LEU A 69 1.74 -28.29 -5.53
N ILE A 70 1.75 -28.96 -4.37
CA ILE A 70 1.78 -30.43 -4.28
C ILE A 70 0.50 -31.04 -4.87
N TRP A 71 -0.64 -30.35 -4.77
CA TRP A 71 -1.95 -30.85 -5.19
C TRP A 71 -2.51 -30.14 -6.41
N TYR A 72 -2.06 -28.91 -6.72
CA TYR A 72 -2.63 -28.09 -7.79
C TYR A 72 -2.18 -28.58 -9.18
N ARG A 73 -3.12 -28.61 -10.14
CA ARG A 73 -2.82 -28.95 -11.55
C ARG A 73 -3.09 -27.75 -12.46
N PRO A 74 -2.06 -27.10 -13.03
CA PRO A 74 -2.20 -25.88 -13.83
C PRO A 74 -2.65 -26.18 -15.27
N SER A 75 -3.90 -26.63 -15.44
CA SER A 75 -4.51 -26.89 -16.74
C SER A 75 -5.99 -26.50 -16.72
N VAL A 76 -6.48 -25.89 -17.81
CA VAL A 76 -7.89 -25.50 -17.98
C VAL A 76 -8.86 -26.66 -17.69
N HIS A 77 -8.49 -27.88 -18.07
CA HIS A 77 -9.36 -29.06 -17.89
C HIS A 77 -9.29 -29.69 -16.49
N GLN A 78 -8.23 -29.41 -15.72
CA GLN A 78 -7.98 -30.08 -14.43
C GLN A 78 -7.94 -29.13 -13.23
N ALA A 79 -7.80 -27.82 -13.43
CA ALA A 79 -7.63 -26.84 -12.36
C ALA A 79 -8.78 -26.89 -11.35
N TYR A 80 -10.03 -26.76 -11.83
CA TYR A 80 -11.22 -26.82 -11.00
C TYR A 80 -11.33 -28.16 -10.25
N GLN A 81 -11.13 -29.28 -10.95
CA GLN A 81 -11.19 -30.62 -10.34
C GLN A 81 -10.10 -30.83 -9.28
N SER A 82 -8.89 -30.30 -9.52
CA SER A 82 -7.80 -30.36 -8.55
C SER A 82 -8.17 -29.63 -7.26
N LEU A 83 -8.83 -28.47 -7.35
CA LEU A 83 -9.29 -27.72 -6.18
C LEU A 83 -10.45 -28.41 -5.45
N GLN A 84 -11.40 -29.00 -6.18
CA GLN A 84 -12.47 -29.78 -5.57
C GLN A 84 -11.91 -31.00 -4.81
N SER A 85 -10.86 -31.64 -5.34
CA SER A 85 -10.18 -32.72 -4.64
C SER A 85 -9.49 -32.24 -3.34
N MET A 86 -8.98 -30.99 -3.31
CA MET A 86 -8.42 -30.40 -2.10
C MET A 86 -9.48 -30.13 -1.03
N GLU A 87 -10.70 -29.75 -1.44
CA GLU A 87 -11.83 -29.54 -0.51
C GLU A 87 -12.25 -30.84 0.20
N SER A 88 -12.02 -32.00 -0.42
CA SER A 88 -12.32 -33.30 0.20
C SER A 88 -11.42 -33.66 1.39
N ASN A 89 -10.23 -33.06 1.49
CA ASN A 89 -9.28 -33.31 2.58
C ASN A 89 -9.25 -32.09 3.51
N ILE A 90 -9.64 -32.28 4.78
CA ILE A 90 -9.73 -31.20 5.77
C ILE A 90 -8.43 -30.41 5.95
N ILE A 91 -7.26 -31.06 5.88
CA ILE A 91 -5.96 -30.40 6.05
C ILE A 91 -5.65 -29.53 4.83
N VAL A 92 -5.87 -30.06 3.63
CA VAL A 92 -5.58 -29.32 2.39
C VAL A 92 -6.58 -28.18 2.19
N HIS A 93 -7.85 -28.41 2.52
CA HIS A 93 -8.88 -27.37 2.52
C HIS A 93 -8.56 -26.25 3.52
N PHE A 94 -8.06 -26.61 4.70
CA PHE A 94 -7.58 -25.64 5.68
C PHE A 94 -6.41 -24.81 5.17
N ILE A 95 -5.39 -25.44 4.54
CA ILE A 95 -4.25 -24.73 3.95
C ILE A 95 -4.70 -23.78 2.83
N ARG A 96 -5.64 -24.23 1.99
CA ARG A 96 -6.25 -23.39 0.95
C ARG A 96 -6.98 -22.19 1.54
N SER A 97 -7.71 -22.39 2.63
CA SER A 97 -8.41 -21.34 3.36
C SER A 97 -7.43 -20.33 3.97
N ILE A 98 -6.34 -20.80 4.58
CA ILE A 98 -5.25 -19.94 5.05
C ILE A 98 -4.69 -19.10 3.90
N HIS A 99 -4.40 -19.71 2.75
CA HIS A 99 -3.86 -19.01 1.59
C HIS A 99 -4.82 -17.89 1.14
N ARG A 100 -6.11 -18.22 0.99
CA ARG A 100 -7.18 -17.28 0.62
C ARG A 100 -7.29 -16.11 1.61
N TYR A 101 -7.54 -16.39 2.89
CA TYR A 101 -7.79 -15.34 3.89
C TYR A 101 -6.54 -14.54 4.26
N SER A 102 -5.35 -15.12 4.09
CA SER A 102 -4.11 -14.34 4.19
C SER A 102 -4.07 -13.24 3.13
N SER A 103 -4.44 -13.55 1.88
CA SER A 103 -4.53 -12.58 0.79
C SER A 103 -5.51 -11.44 1.10
N ASP A 104 -6.69 -11.76 1.63
CA ASP A 104 -7.72 -10.78 1.97
C ASP A 104 -7.27 -9.86 3.11
N GLY A 105 -6.61 -10.42 4.12
CA GLY A 105 -6.07 -9.64 5.22
C GLY A 105 -4.95 -8.68 4.79
N ILE A 106 -4.08 -9.08 3.84
CA ILE A 106 -2.98 -8.22 3.36
C ILE A 106 -3.54 -6.96 2.71
N VAL A 107 -4.49 -7.08 1.78
CA VAL A 107 -4.99 -5.92 1.01
C VAL A 107 -5.66 -4.87 1.91
N VAL A 108 -6.45 -5.29 2.88
CA VAL A 108 -7.09 -4.37 3.83
C VAL A 108 -6.04 -3.69 4.72
N LEU A 109 -5.09 -4.44 5.25
CA LEU A 109 -4.06 -3.90 6.17
C LEU A 109 -3.06 -2.98 5.46
N ILE A 110 -2.71 -3.26 4.20
CA ILE A 110 -1.82 -2.37 3.43
C ILE A 110 -2.55 -1.08 3.03
N LEU A 111 -3.86 -1.12 2.79
CA LEU A 111 -4.66 0.10 2.58
C LEU A 111 -4.72 0.95 3.85
N ILE A 112 -4.94 0.32 5.02
CA ILE A 112 -4.85 1.00 6.33
C ILE A 112 -3.46 1.62 6.52
N HIS A 113 -2.40 0.88 6.19
CA HIS A 113 -1.02 1.37 6.22
C HIS A 113 -0.84 2.59 5.31
N ALA A 114 -1.20 2.50 4.03
CA ALA A 114 -1.04 3.57 3.06
C ALA A 114 -1.80 4.84 3.48
N LEU A 115 -3.08 4.70 3.88
CA LEU A 115 -3.92 5.81 4.33
C LEU A 115 -3.34 6.51 5.57
N LYS A 116 -2.86 5.74 6.57
CA LYS A 116 -2.23 6.31 7.77
C LYS A 116 -1.04 7.20 7.41
N TYR A 117 -0.11 6.70 6.59
CA TYR A 117 1.09 7.47 6.22
C TYR A 117 0.76 8.64 5.29
N PHE A 118 -0.25 8.50 4.42
CA PHE A 118 -0.77 9.58 3.59
C PHE A 118 -1.28 10.75 4.44
N PHE A 119 -2.25 10.53 5.33
CA PHE A 119 -2.84 11.60 6.15
C PHE A 119 -1.92 12.12 7.26
N ASP A 120 -0.89 11.35 7.64
CA ASP A 120 0.21 11.86 8.44
C ASP A 120 1.16 12.79 7.66
N GLY A 121 0.97 12.96 6.34
CA GLY A 121 1.81 13.79 5.48
C GLY A 121 3.20 13.18 5.25
N ARG A 122 3.37 11.88 5.49
CA ARG A 122 4.68 11.20 5.45
C ARG A 122 5.03 10.66 4.04
N ILE A 123 4.66 11.41 3.00
CA ILE A 123 4.78 10.96 1.59
C ILE A 123 5.85 11.71 0.78
N GLY A 124 6.32 12.87 1.26
CA GLY A 124 7.32 13.70 0.57
C GLY A 124 8.69 13.75 1.27
N GLY A 125 9.59 14.60 0.76
CA GLY A 125 10.97 14.71 1.27
C GLY A 125 11.73 13.39 1.11
N ALA A 126 12.56 13.01 2.10
CA ALA A 126 13.32 11.75 2.06
C ALA A 126 12.47 10.47 1.92
N ARG A 127 11.15 10.55 2.16
CA ARG A 127 10.20 9.42 2.13
C ARG A 127 9.50 9.20 0.78
N TRP A 128 9.79 10.00 -0.25
CA TRP A 128 9.17 9.87 -1.56
C TRP A 128 9.34 8.47 -2.18
N LEU A 129 10.51 7.85 -1.98
CA LEU A 129 10.81 6.52 -2.52
C LEU A 129 9.88 5.46 -1.92
N ALA A 130 9.64 5.51 -0.62
CA ALA A 130 8.72 4.60 0.06
C ALA A 130 7.28 4.75 -0.46
N TRP A 131 6.84 5.98 -0.77
CA TRP A 131 5.51 6.20 -1.35
C TRP A 131 5.37 5.57 -2.74
N ILE A 132 6.30 5.84 -3.66
CA ILE A 132 6.23 5.31 -5.03
C ILE A 132 6.33 3.80 -5.04
N THR A 133 7.35 3.25 -4.37
CA THR A 133 7.52 1.80 -4.26
C THR A 133 6.31 1.15 -3.57
N GLY A 134 5.72 1.81 -2.57
CA GLY A 134 4.52 1.33 -1.89
C GLY A 134 3.31 1.25 -2.81
N PHE A 135 3.09 2.25 -3.68
CA PHE A 135 2.01 2.23 -4.67
C PHE A 135 2.22 1.15 -5.74
N VAL A 136 3.44 1.03 -6.25
CA VAL A 136 3.80 -0.04 -7.21
C VAL A 136 3.61 -1.42 -6.58
N SER A 137 4.05 -1.61 -5.32
CA SER A 137 3.80 -2.84 -4.57
C SER A 137 2.31 -3.08 -4.33
N LEU A 138 1.51 -2.05 -4.04
CA LEU A 138 0.06 -2.22 -3.89
C LEU A 138 -0.59 -2.75 -5.18
N PHE A 139 -0.22 -2.19 -6.34
CA PHE A 139 -0.68 -2.70 -7.64
C PHE A 139 -0.22 -4.14 -7.88
N LEU A 140 1.05 -4.44 -7.60
CA LEU A 140 1.59 -5.79 -7.76
C LEU A 140 0.88 -6.80 -6.86
N LEU A 141 0.59 -6.45 -5.60
CA LEU A 141 -0.19 -7.28 -4.67
C LEU A 141 -1.59 -7.55 -5.23
N TRP A 142 -2.28 -6.50 -5.68
CA TRP A 142 -3.59 -6.62 -6.28
C TRP A 142 -3.55 -7.55 -7.51
N PHE A 143 -2.54 -7.41 -8.36
CA PHE A 143 -2.37 -8.26 -9.55
C PHE A 143 -2.03 -9.72 -9.22
N ILE A 144 -1.28 -9.97 -8.13
CA ILE A 144 -1.07 -11.33 -7.60
C ILE A 144 -2.41 -11.94 -7.18
N GLY A 145 -3.25 -11.22 -6.44
CA GLY A 145 -4.58 -11.71 -6.07
C GLY A 145 -5.50 -11.93 -7.28
N TRP A 146 -5.48 -11.01 -8.26
CA TRP A 146 -6.19 -11.15 -9.53
C TRP A 146 -5.83 -12.44 -10.26
N THR A 147 -4.53 -12.71 -10.43
CA THR A 147 -4.06 -13.97 -11.05
C THR A 147 -4.36 -15.20 -10.19
N GLY A 148 -4.36 -15.08 -8.86
CA GLY A 148 -4.76 -16.17 -7.97
C GLY A 148 -6.22 -16.59 -8.16
N TYR A 149 -7.10 -15.63 -8.42
CA TYR A 149 -8.51 -15.89 -8.75
C TYR A 149 -8.70 -16.62 -10.08
N TRP A 150 -7.86 -16.34 -11.08
CA TRP A 150 -7.88 -17.10 -12.35
C TRP A 150 -7.62 -18.58 -12.13
N LEU A 151 -6.72 -18.92 -11.20
CA LEU A 151 -6.31 -20.30 -10.93
C LEU A 151 -7.43 -21.17 -10.35
N VAL A 152 -8.51 -20.56 -9.84
CA VAL A 152 -9.69 -21.28 -9.33
C VAL A 152 -10.48 -21.95 -10.44
N TRP A 153 -10.55 -21.28 -11.61
CA TRP A 153 -11.28 -21.74 -12.78
C TRP A 153 -12.76 -22.12 -12.52
N ASP A 154 -13.42 -21.32 -11.68
CA ASP A 154 -14.88 -21.34 -11.49
C ASP A 154 -15.57 -20.27 -12.37
N GLU A 155 -16.88 -20.13 -12.29
CA GLU A 155 -17.66 -19.15 -13.07
C GLU A 155 -17.16 -17.70 -12.90
N ARG A 156 -16.56 -17.39 -11.73
CA ARG A 156 -15.97 -16.07 -11.45
C ARG A 156 -14.68 -15.89 -12.23
N ALA A 157 -13.82 -16.91 -12.23
CA ALA A 157 -12.59 -16.94 -13.00
C ALA A 157 -12.85 -16.87 -14.52
N ALA A 158 -13.93 -17.50 -15.01
CA ALA A 158 -14.36 -17.40 -16.40
C ALA A 158 -14.73 -15.95 -16.80
N ALA A 159 -15.58 -15.30 -15.99
CA ALA A 159 -15.96 -13.91 -16.20
C ALA A 159 -14.73 -12.98 -16.13
N LEU A 160 -13.86 -13.23 -15.16
CA LEU A 160 -12.60 -12.51 -14.96
C LEU A 160 -11.67 -12.62 -16.17
N ALA A 161 -11.50 -13.83 -16.71
CA ALA A 161 -10.64 -14.09 -17.85
C ALA A 161 -11.17 -13.43 -19.13
N LEU A 162 -12.47 -13.58 -19.40
CA LEU A 162 -13.12 -12.92 -20.54
C LEU A 162 -13.08 -11.40 -20.41
N GLY A 163 -13.34 -10.84 -19.22
CA GLY A 163 -13.26 -9.41 -18.95
C GLY A 163 -11.84 -8.87 -19.14
N THR A 164 -10.83 -9.60 -18.69
CA THR A 164 -9.42 -9.25 -18.91
C THR A 164 -9.08 -9.28 -20.40
N ALA A 165 -9.53 -10.29 -21.13
CA ALA A 165 -9.30 -10.41 -22.57
C ALA A 165 -9.92 -9.22 -23.31
N LYS A 166 -11.19 -8.89 -23.04
CA LYS A 166 -11.88 -7.71 -23.61
C LYS A 166 -11.17 -6.40 -23.24
N MET A 167 -10.67 -6.27 -22.01
CA MET A 167 -9.90 -5.11 -21.59
C MET A 167 -8.60 -4.97 -22.38
N LEU A 168 -7.89 -6.08 -22.65
CA LEU A 168 -6.65 -6.08 -23.43
C LEU A 168 -6.90 -5.83 -24.92
N ASP A 169 -8.00 -6.34 -25.47
CA ASP A 169 -8.40 -6.14 -26.87
C ASP A 169 -8.67 -4.66 -27.21
N PHE A 170 -8.92 -3.82 -26.20
CA PHE A 170 -9.02 -2.37 -26.38
C PHE A 170 -7.67 -1.72 -26.75
N LEU A 171 -6.54 -2.34 -26.38
CA LEU A 171 -5.22 -1.80 -26.71
C LEU A 171 -4.86 -2.13 -28.16
N PRO A 172 -4.47 -1.16 -28.99
CA PRO A 172 -4.13 -1.37 -30.41
C PRO A 172 -2.76 -2.03 -30.61
N ILE A 173 -2.33 -2.87 -29.67
CA ILE A 173 -1.03 -3.55 -29.65
C ILE A 173 -1.20 -5.00 -30.14
N ILE A 174 -2.39 -5.59 -29.95
CA ILE A 174 -2.66 -6.99 -30.25
C ILE A 174 -3.59 -7.04 -31.46
N SER A 175 -3.11 -7.56 -32.58
CA SER A 175 -3.87 -7.65 -33.83
C SER A 175 -4.97 -8.71 -33.79
N ASP A 176 -4.76 -9.78 -33.03
CA ASP A 176 -5.72 -10.86 -32.86
C ASP A 176 -6.43 -10.70 -31.50
N PRO A 177 -7.74 -10.42 -31.46
CA PRO A 177 -8.48 -10.29 -30.21
C PRO A 177 -8.34 -11.55 -29.33
N ILE A 178 -7.79 -11.37 -28.13
CA ILE A 178 -7.62 -12.43 -27.13
C ILE A 178 -8.98 -13.00 -26.74
N SER A 179 -10.04 -12.17 -26.70
CA SER A 179 -11.38 -12.61 -26.32
C SER A 179 -11.97 -13.67 -27.26
N ARG A 180 -11.47 -13.79 -28.51
CA ARG A 180 -11.86 -14.87 -29.43
C ARG A 180 -11.52 -16.25 -28.88
N GLY A 181 -10.43 -16.37 -28.11
CA GLY A 181 -10.02 -17.62 -27.45
C GLY A 181 -10.90 -18.04 -26.27
N PHE A 182 -11.82 -17.17 -25.82
CA PHE A 182 -12.74 -17.40 -24.70
C PHE A 182 -14.20 -17.52 -25.17
N LEU A 183 -14.41 -17.83 -26.45
CA LEU A 183 -15.76 -18.00 -26.99
C LEU A 183 -16.35 -19.36 -26.61
N THR A 184 -15.55 -20.43 -26.66
CA THR A 184 -15.98 -21.80 -26.32
C THR A 184 -14.94 -22.49 -25.46
N ASP A 185 -15.37 -23.50 -24.69
CA ASP A 185 -14.46 -24.24 -23.79
C ASP A 185 -13.31 -24.95 -24.54
N SER A 186 -13.52 -25.32 -25.80
CA SER A 186 -12.51 -25.99 -26.63
C SER A 186 -11.49 -25.02 -27.24
N THR A 187 -11.81 -23.72 -27.33
CA THR A 187 -10.91 -22.70 -27.88
C THR A 187 -9.91 -22.16 -26.85
N ILE A 188 -10.13 -22.42 -25.55
CA ILE A 188 -9.28 -21.91 -24.49
C ILE A 188 -7.92 -22.60 -24.50
N ASN A 189 -6.86 -21.80 -24.64
CA ASN A 189 -5.50 -22.30 -24.71
C ASN A 189 -4.94 -22.67 -23.33
N SER A 190 -4.55 -23.94 -23.14
CA SER A 190 -3.88 -24.39 -21.90
C SER A 190 -2.55 -23.68 -21.61
N LEU A 191 -1.84 -23.19 -22.62
CA LEU A 191 -0.61 -22.40 -22.43
C LEU A 191 -0.90 -21.09 -21.71
N LEU A 192 -2.00 -20.40 -22.03
CA LEU A 192 -2.38 -19.15 -21.38
C LEU A 192 -2.62 -19.40 -19.88
N PHE A 193 -3.30 -20.49 -19.54
CA PHE A 193 -3.55 -20.87 -18.15
C PHE A 193 -2.24 -21.18 -17.40
N PHE A 194 -1.32 -21.91 -18.05
CA PHE A 194 0.01 -22.17 -17.48
C PHE A 194 0.83 -20.88 -17.27
N LEU A 195 0.77 -19.92 -18.20
CA LEU A 195 1.44 -18.63 -18.06
C LEU A 195 0.90 -17.84 -16.86
N VAL A 196 -0.42 -17.82 -16.66
CA VAL A 196 -1.04 -17.16 -15.50
C VAL A 196 -0.57 -17.81 -14.20
N PHE A 197 -0.51 -19.14 -14.14
CA PHE A 197 0.07 -19.87 -13.02
C PHE A 197 1.55 -19.51 -12.78
N PHE A 198 2.36 -19.49 -13.85
CA PHE A 198 3.77 -19.12 -13.76
C PHE A 198 3.96 -17.70 -13.23
N PHE A 199 3.20 -16.72 -13.73
CA PHE A 199 3.26 -15.35 -13.23
C PHE A 199 2.77 -15.23 -11.79
N HIS A 200 1.72 -15.94 -11.40
CA HIS A 200 1.28 -15.95 -10.00
C HIS A 200 2.38 -16.42 -9.03
N MET A 201 3.25 -17.34 -9.48
CA MET A 201 4.41 -17.80 -8.71
C MET A 201 5.62 -16.84 -8.78
N LEU A 202 5.83 -16.18 -9.92
CA LEU A 202 6.97 -15.27 -10.13
C LEU A 202 6.77 -13.91 -9.44
N LEU A 203 5.56 -13.35 -9.50
CA LEU A 203 5.25 -12.01 -9.01
C LEU A 203 5.50 -11.82 -7.49
N PRO A 204 5.27 -12.81 -6.60
CA PRO A 204 5.68 -12.73 -5.20
C PRO A 204 7.19 -12.51 -4.99
N LEU A 205 8.05 -12.98 -5.91
CA LEU A 205 9.49 -12.68 -5.86
C LEU A 205 9.77 -11.22 -6.21
N ALA A 206 9.07 -10.69 -7.21
CA ALA A 206 9.12 -9.26 -7.53
C ALA A 206 8.59 -8.40 -6.36
N MET A 207 7.57 -8.87 -5.64
CA MET A 207 7.09 -8.24 -4.41
C MET A 207 8.16 -8.19 -3.33
N ALA A 208 8.94 -9.26 -3.14
CA ALA A 208 10.04 -9.26 -2.18
C ALA A 208 11.10 -8.18 -2.51
N ALA A 209 11.44 -8.01 -3.79
CA ALA A 209 12.32 -6.93 -4.24
C ALA A 209 11.69 -5.54 -4.04
N GLY A 210 10.39 -5.39 -4.32
CA GLY A 210 9.63 -4.16 -4.07
C GLY A 210 9.62 -3.78 -2.59
N LEU A 211 9.40 -4.75 -1.69
CA LEU A 211 9.44 -4.56 -0.25
C LEU A 211 10.85 -4.17 0.25
N TRP A 212 11.90 -4.76 -0.32
CA TRP A 212 13.28 -4.36 -0.02
C TRP A 212 13.54 -2.89 -0.39
N LEU A 213 13.14 -2.46 -1.60
CA LEU A 213 13.23 -1.06 -2.02
C LEU A 213 12.41 -0.13 -1.13
N HIS A 214 11.21 -0.55 -0.74
CA HIS A 214 10.28 0.21 0.11
C HIS A 214 10.88 0.55 1.47
N ILE A 215 11.69 -0.34 2.05
CA ILE A 215 12.32 -0.16 3.37
C ILE A 215 13.79 0.25 3.31
N GLN A 216 14.40 0.35 2.14
CA GLN A 216 15.85 0.54 1.96
C GLN A 216 16.42 1.77 2.69
N ARG A 217 15.62 2.85 2.81
CA ARG A 217 16.00 4.11 3.47
C ARG A 217 15.74 4.12 4.99
N LEU A 218 15.44 2.97 5.58
CA LEU A 218 15.12 2.84 7.00
C LEU A 218 16.18 1.99 7.69
N ASN A 219 16.72 2.50 8.78
CA ASN A 219 17.48 1.68 9.71
C ASN A 219 16.50 0.92 10.60
N ARG A 220 16.77 -0.37 10.86
CA ARG A 220 15.91 -1.23 11.70
C ARG A 220 14.43 -1.17 11.32
N ALA A 221 14.11 -1.35 10.04
CA ALA A 221 12.71 -1.48 9.62
C ALA A 221 12.02 -2.62 10.42
N LYS A 222 10.87 -2.33 11.03
CA LYS A 222 10.07 -3.33 11.75
C LYS A 222 9.39 -4.24 10.71
N TRP A 223 10.09 -5.29 10.29
CA TRP A 223 9.62 -6.24 9.29
C TRP A 223 8.48 -7.11 9.81
N LEU A 224 8.64 -7.63 11.02
CA LEU A 224 7.65 -8.49 11.70
C LEU A 224 7.00 -7.78 12.88
N THR A 225 5.81 -8.25 13.21
CA THR A 225 5.07 -7.84 14.41
C THR A 225 5.79 -8.26 15.68
N LYS A 226 5.39 -7.68 16.82
CA LYS A 226 5.80 -8.21 18.12
C LYS A 226 5.27 -9.64 18.30
N LYS A 227 6.02 -10.49 19.01
CA LYS A 227 5.66 -11.90 19.29
C LYS A 227 4.18 -12.13 19.69
N PRO A 228 3.59 -11.39 20.65
CA PRO A 228 2.19 -11.58 21.02
C PRO A 228 1.22 -11.35 19.86
N MET A 229 1.46 -10.29 19.08
CA MET A 229 0.65 -9.97 17.90
C MET A 229 0.82 -11.04 16.81
N THR A 230 2.04 -11.55 16.57
CA THR A 230 2.28 -12.64 15.62
C THR A 230 1.44 -13.86 15.96
N ILE A 231 1.48 -14.30 17.22
CA ILE A 231 0.72 -15.47 17.68
C ILE A 231 -0.78 -15.23 17.51
N ALA A 232 -1.27 -14.05 17.89
CA ALA A 232 -2.69 -13.73 17.78
C ALA A 232 -3.20 -13.66 16.33
N VAL A 233 -2.41 -13.10 15.41
CA VAL A 233 -2.72 -13.09 13.97
C VAL A 233 -2.83 -14.52 13.44
N LEU A 234 -1.83 -15.37 13.74
CA LEU A 234 -1.80 -16.75 13.24
C LEU A 234 -2.94 -17.60 13.81
N ILE A 235 -3.24 -17.48 15.11
CA ILE A 235 -4.37 -18.17 15.74
C ILE A 235 -5.69 -17.68 15.15
N SER A 236 -5.86 -16.37 14.96
CA SER A 236 -7.09 -15.82 14.40
C SER A 236 -7.29 -16.29 12.96
N LEU A 237 -6.24 -16.23 12.13
CA LEU A 237 -6.28 -16.71 10.75
C LEU A 237 -6.62 -18.20 10.67
N ALA A 238 -6.00 -19.02 11.52
CA ALA A 238 -6.31 -20.45 11.61
C ALA A 238 -7.76 -20.67 12.05
N ALA A 239 -8.23 -19.97 13.08
CA ALA A 239 -9.61 -20.09 13.56
C ALA A 239 -10.62 -19.72 12.47
N ILE A 240 -10.42 -18.60 11.77
CA ILE A 240 -11.28 -18.16 10.67
C ILE A 240 -11.27 -19.20 9.55
N SER A 241 -10.10 -19.70 9.16
CA SER A 241 -9.93 -20.69 8.10
C SER A 241 -10.61 -22.04 8.41
N PHE A 242 -10.76 -22.38 9.69
CA PHE A 242 -11.51 -23.57 10.12
C PHE A 242 -13.02 -23.32 10.23
N ILE A 243 -13.43 -22.17 10.77
CA ILE A 243 -14.85 -21.86 11.02
C ILE A 243 -15.57 -21.50 9.72
N TYR A 244 -14.91 -20.76 8.84
CA TYR A 244 -15.38 -20.33 7.53
C TYR A 244 -14.36 -20.80 6.49
N PRO A 245 -14.39 -22.07 6.05
CA PRO A 245 -13.46 -22.54 5.05
C PRO A 245 -13.79 -21.96 3.67
N ALA A 246 -12.76 -21.68 2.86
CA ALA A 246 -12.90 -21.06 1.56
C ALA A 246 -13.56 -22.02 0.56
N THR A 247 -14.55 -21.53 -0.21
CA THR A 247 -15.31 -22.33 -1.17
C THR A 247 -15.12 -21.86 -2.61
N SER A 248 -15.37 -22.77 -3.55
CA SER A 248 -15.41 -22.48 -5.00
C SER A 248 -16.85 -22.26 -5.46
N ALA A 249 -17.04 -21.42 -6.48
CA ALA A 249 -18.33 -21.32 -7.16
C ALA A 249 -18.51 -22.49 -8.15
N ALA A 250 -19.59 -22.48 -8.95
CA ALA A 250 -19.81 -23.49 -9.99
C ALA A 250 -18.64 -23.52 -11.01
N PRO A 251 -18.38 -24.67 -11.67
CA PRO A 251 -17.28 -24.77 -12.64
C PRO A 251 -17.43 -23.77 -13.78
N ALA A 252 -16.29 -23.25 -14.27
CA ALA A 252 -16.26 -22.38 -15.43
C ALA A 252 -16.88 -23.06 -16.67
N SER A 253 -17.73 -22.33 -17.39
CA SER A 253 -18.29 -22.74 -18.67
C SER A 253 -18.45 -21.53 -19.58
N MET A 254 -17.98 -21.63 -20.82
CA MET A 254 -18.15 -20.56 -21.82
C MET A 254 -19.52 -20.59 -22.49
N SER A 255 -20.21 -21.73 -22.47
CA SER A 255 -21.55 -21.87 -23.07
C SER A 255 -22.67 -21.32 -22.18
N LEU A 256 -22.38 -21.03 -20.91
CA LEU A 256 -23.34 -20.50 -19.95
C LEU A 256 -22.88 -19.14 -19.40
N SER A 257 -23.75 -18.14 -19.50
CA SER A 257 -23.56 -16.88 -18.79
C SER A 257 -23.94 -17.05 -17.31
N ALA A 258 -23.02 -16.69 -16.42
CA ALA A 258 -23.29 -16.65 -14.98
C ALA A 258 -24.31 -15.54 -14.66
N GLU A 259 -25.37 -15.87 -13.94
CA GLU A 259 -26.44 -14.93 -13.56
C GLU A 259 -26.09 -14.20 -12.26
N LYS A 260 -25.64 -14.95 -11.26
CA LYS A 260 -25.34 -14.44 -9.93
C LYS A 260 -24.22 -15.25 -9.30
N TYR A 261 -23.18 -14.57 -8.83
CA TYR A 261 -22.06 -15.17 -8.12
C TYR A 261 -21.55 -14.20 -7.04
N THR A 262 -20.64 -14.64 -6.16
CA THR A 262 -20.01 -13.74 -5.18
C THR A 262 -18.73 -13.15 -5.75
N ILE A 263 -18.49 -11.87 -5.48
CA ILE A 263 -17.24 -11.19 -5.79
C ILE A 263 -16.53 -10.76 -4.53
N ASP A 264 -15.21 -10.84 -4.60
CA ASP A 264 -14.33 -10.15 -3.68
C ASP A 264 -14.10 -8.74 -4.21
N ILE A 265 -14.58 -7.74 -3.47
CA ILE A 265 -14.50 -6.35 -3.90
C ILE A 265 -13.06 -5.81 -3.96
N TRP A 266 -12.11 -6.42 -3.26
CA TRP A 266 -10.73 -5.94 -3.27
C TRP A 266 -10.00 -6.33 -4.55
N TYR A 267 -10.22 -7.56 -5.00
CA TYR A 267 -9.54 -8.08 -6.20
C TYR A 267 -10.42 -7.97 -7.46
N LEU A 268 -11.71 -8.25 -7.35
CA LEU A 268 -12.63 -8.40 -8.49
C LEU A 268 -13.48 -7.16 -8.81
N LEU A 269 -13.28 -6.03 -8.11
CA LEU A 269 -13.97 -4.77 -8.42
C LEU A 269 -13.88 -4.36 -9.90
N PRO A 270 -12.75 -4.56 -10.61
CA PRO A 270 -12.72 -4.23 -12.04
C PRO A 270 -13.74 -4.98 -12.90
N ILE A 271 -14.17 -6.20 -12.53
CA ILE A 271 -15.25 -6.90 -13.26
C ILE A 271 -16.55 -6.09 -13.21
N TYR A 272 -16.86 -5.53 -12.03
CA TYR A 272 -18.05 -4.71 -11.86
C TYR A 272 -18.09 -3.52 -12.84
N ILE A 273 -16.91 -2.95 -13.10
CA ILE A 273 -16.70 -1.81 -14.02
C ILE A 273 -16.79 -2.29 -15.47
N THR A 274 -16.04 -3.33 -15.85
CA THR A 274 -15.96 -3.82 -17.25
C THR A 274 -17.25 -4.46 -17.75
N ASP A 275 -18.08 -4.99 -16.85
CA ASP A 275 -19.38 -5.54 -17.25
C ASP A 275 -20.40 -4.45 -17.59
N ARG A 276 -20.20 -3.23 -17.10
CA ARG A 276 -21.16 -2.10 -17.25
C ARG A 276 -20.67 -1.03 -18.20
N LEU A 277 -19.36 -0.94 -18.41
CA LEU A 277 -18.69 0.14 -19.12
C LEU A 277 -17.61 -0.48 -20.01
N ASP A 278 -17.38 0.11 -21.17
CA ASP A 278 -16.36 -0.39 -22.11
C ASP A 278 -14.97 -0.44 -21.46
N GLY A 279 -14.14 -1.40 -21.89
CA GLY A 279 -12.81 -1.65 -21.33
C GLY A 279 -11.89 -0.42 -21.31
N GLY A 280 -12.12 0.55 -22.20
CA GLY A 280 -11.40 1.82 -22.24
C GLY A 280 -11.54 2.67 -20.97
N LEU A 281 -12.68 2.59 -20.27
CA LEU A 281 -12.85 3.34 -19.03
C LEU A 281 -11.94 2.82 -17.92
N LEU A 282 -11.78 1.49 -17.81
CA LEU A 282 -10.90 0.89 -16.81
C LEU A 282 -9.43 1.32 -17.03
N TRP A 283 -8.97 1.35 -18.29
CA TRP A 283 -7.68 1.93 -18.65
C TRP A 283 -7.58 3.41 -18.29
N GLY A 284 -8.63 4.19 -18.57
CA GLY A 284 -8.71 5.60 -18.18
C GLY A 284 -8.58 5.80 -16.67
N LEU A 285 -9.23 4.95 -15.87
CA LEU A 285 -9.16 4.98 -14.41
C LEU A 285 -7.75 4.61 -13.90
N PHE A 286 -7.12 3.57 -14.47
CA PHE A 286 -5.73 3.22 -14.12
C PHE A 286 -4.73 4.32 -14.49
N LEU A 287 -4.88 4.92 -15.68
CA LEU A 287 -4.07 6.06 -16.10
C LEU A 287 -4.27 7.26 -15.17
N LEU A 288 -5.52 7.58 -14.84
CA LEU A 288 -5.85 8.66 -13.92
C LEU A 288 -5.26 8.41 -12.53
N ALA A 289 -5.44 7.21 -11.97
CA ALA A 289 -4.88 6.84 -10.67
C ALA A 289 -3.34 6.99 -10.67
N THR A 290 -2.67 6.52 -11.72
CA THR A 290 -1.21 6.67 -11.89
C THR A 290 -0.78 8.13 -11.95
N VAL A 291 -1.43 8.94 -12.80
CA VAL A 291 -1.13 10.36 -13.00
C VAL A 291 -1.44 11.20 -11.76
N VAL A 292 -2.39 10.78 -10.92
CA VAL A 292 -2.75 11.50 -9.70
C VAL A 292 -1.88 11.07 -8.51
N ILE A 293 -1.66 9.77 -8.29
CA ILE A 293 -1.06 9.21 -7.08
C ILE A 293 0.48 9.26 -7.11
N LEU A 294 1.11 8.90 -8.23
CA LEU A 294 2.57 8.90 -8.33
C LEU A 294 3.20 10.27 -8.09
N PRO A 295 2.68 11.39 -8.63
CA PRO A 295 3.29 12.70 -8.39
C PRO A 295 2.90 13.34 -7.05
N MET A 296 2.02 12.73 -6.23
CA MET A 296 1.60 13.29 -4.92
C MET A 296 2.74 13.75 -4.02
N PRO A 297 3.88 13.03 -3.89
CA PRO A 297 5.02 13.48 -3.09
C PRO A 297 5.58 14.85 -3.46
N TRP A 298 5.36 15.32 -4.69
CA TRP A 298 5.84 16.62 -5.18
C TRP A 298 4.73 17.63 -5.41
N THR A 299 3.51 17.18 -5.73
CA THR A 299 2.37 18.07 -5.98
C THR A 299 1.63 18.43 -4.70
N MET A 300 1.42 17.48 -3.78
CA MET A 300 0.64 17.69 -2.55
C MET A 300 1.49 18.15 -1.37
N VAL A 301 2.81 17.95 -1.43
CA VAL A 301 3.73 18.26 -0.34
C VAL A 301 4.62 19.43 -0.75
N LYS A 302 4.63 20.51 0.04
CA LYS A 302 5.45 21.69 -0.27
C LYS A 302 6.93 21.34 -0.11
N LYS A 303 7.74 21.52 -1.16
CA LYS A 303 9.21 21.50 -1.08
C LYS A 303 9.66 22.61 -0.11
N ARG A 304 10.39 22.26 0.95
CA ARG A 304 10.94 23.26 1.88
C ARG A 304 12.01 24.06 1.12
N LYS A 305 11.95 25.39 1.18
CA LYS A 305 13.00 26.27 0.61
C LYS A 305 14.32 26.15 1.37
N ASN A 306 14.28 25.74 2.64
CA ASN A 306 15.45 25.59 3.50
C ASN A 306 15.42 24.18 4.14
N GLU A 307 16.00 23.19 3.47
CA GLU A 307 16.35 21.91 4.10
C GLU A 307 17.69 22.13 4.85
N PHE A 308 17.68 21.91 6.15
CA PHE A 308 18.84 22.05 7.03
C PHE A 308 19.23 20.66 7.54
N PRO A 309 19.92 19.84 6.72
CA PRO A 309 20.43 18.55 7.17
C PRO A 309 21.34 18.77 8.39
N ALA A 310 21.41 17.75 9.26
CA ALA A 310 22.36 17.78 10.36
C ALA A 310 23.79 17.95 9.82
N ILE A 311 24.58 18.79 10.47
CA ILE A 311 25.97 19.07 10.11
C ILE A 311 26.91 18.47 11.15
N VAL A 312 28.09 18.04 10.72
CA VAL A 312 29.12 17.48 11.60
C VAL A 312 30.32 18.42 11.63
N ASN A 313 30.74 18.80 12.84
CA ASN A 313 32.04 19.37 13.11
C ASN A 313 33.06 18.22 13.21
N GLU A 314 33.90 18.11 12.18
CA GLU A 314 34.89 17.03 12.08
C GLU A 314 36.01 17.17 13.13
N ASP A 315 36.32 18.38 13.59
CA ASP A 315 37.41 18.65 14.55
C ASP A 315 37.07 18.13 15.95
N THR A 316 35.81 18.22 16.35
CA THR A 316 35.33 17.76 17.66
C THR A 316 34.73 16.37 17.62
N CYS A 317 34.58 15.74 16.45
CA CYS A 317 34.06 14.38 16.33
C CYS A 317 35.03 13.36 16.97
N GLN A 318 34.51 12.41 17.74
CA GLN A 318 35.31 11.47 18.56
C GLN A 318 35.15 10.00 18.18
N ASP A 319 34.60 9.67 17.00
CA ASP A 319 34.35 8.28 16.55
C ASP A 319 33.64 7.37 17.58
N CYS A 320 32.68 7.90 18.35
CA CYS A 320 31.89 7.08 19.27
C CYS A 320 30.76 6.29 18.58
N ARG A 321 30.50 6.57 17.29
CA ARG A 321 29.49 5.93 16.41
C ARG A 321 28.03 6.00 16.90
N GLN A 322 27.74 6.62 18.05
CA GLN A 322 26.38 6.66 18.62
C GLN A 322 25.38 7.37 17.68
N CYS A 323 25.78 8.46 17.03
CA CYS A 323 24.91 9.16 16.07
C CYS A 323 24.58 8.32 14.82
N TYR A 324 25.49 7.44 14.40
CA TYR A 324 25.29 6.47 13.33
C TYR A 324 24.31 5.38 13.76
N VAL A 325 24.53 4.81 14.95
CA VAL A 325 23.65 3.78 15.55
C VAL A 325 22.24 4.32 15.72
N ASP A 326 22.08 5.53 16.27
CA ASP A 326 20.77 6.07 16.60
C ASP A 326 20.00 6.63 15.39
N CYS A 327 20.66 6.87 14.25
CA CYS A 327 20.02 7.38 13.04
C CYS A 327 19.01 6.35 12.46
N PRO A 328 17.70 6.65 12.43
CA PRO A 328 16.69 5.69 11.97
C PRO A 328 16.45 5.70 10.46
N TYR A 329 17.13 6.58 9.73
CA TYR A 329 16.94 6.81 8.29
C TYR A 329 18.18 6.48 7.45
N ASN A 330 19.20 5.84 8.05
CA ASN A 330 20.50 5.60 7.40
C ASN A 330 21.10 6.88 6.79
N ALA A 331 20.85 8.04 7.41
CA ALA A 331 21.31 9.34 6.95
C ALA A 331 22.68 9.71 7.50
N VAL A 332 23.15 9.05 8.55
CA VAL A 332 24.51 9.20 9.08
C VAL A 332 25.31 7.98 8.63
N SER A 333 26.57 8.17 8.26
CA SER A 333 27.53 7.13 7.93
C SER A 333 28.87 7.44 8.59
N MET A 334 29.64 6.42 8.98
CA MET A 334 31.01 6.60 9.46
C MET A 334 31.95 6.40 8.27
N VAL A 335 32.75 7.42 7.95
CA VAL A 335 33.71 7.39 6.84
C VAL A 335 35.15 7.49 7.38
N PRO A 336 36.13 6.83 6.76
CA PRO A 336 37.52 6.91 7.19
C PRO A 336 38.03 8.36 7.21
N ARG A 337 38.83 8.71 8.22
CA ARG A 337 39.49 10.02 8.32
C ARG A 337 40.83 10.02 7.58
N THR A 338 41.33 11.22 7.28
CA THR A 338 42.65 11.44 6.67
C THR A 338 43.65 12.09 7.62
N ASP A 339 43.26 12.43 8.85
CA ASP A 339 44.01 13.26 9.79
C ASP A 339 44.57 12.49 11.01
N ASP A 340 44.60 11.14 10.95
CA ASP A 340 45.12 10.20 11.96
C ASP A 340 44.59 10.37 13.41
N LYS A 341 43.65 11.28 13.67
CA LYS A 341 43.12 11.57 15.01
C LYS A 341 42.20 10.48 15.53
N TYR A 342 41.35 9.95 14.65
CA TYR A 342 40.43 8.83 14.89
C TYR A 342 40.33 7.98 13.62
N GLU A 343 39.82 6.76 13.73
CA GLU A 343 39.64 5.86 12.58
C GLU A 343 38.59 6.42 11.60
N SER A 344 37.48 6.96 12.11
CA SER A 344 36.39 7.44 11.28
C SER A 344 35.70 8.72 11.78
N VAL A 345 35.00 9.40 10.88
CA VAL A 345 34.20 10.60 11.14
C VAL A 345 32.77 10.40 10.67
N ALA A 346 31.81 10.96 11.41
CA ALA A 346 30.42 10.93 10.99
C ALA A 346 30.19 11.86 9.79
N ARG A 347 29.48 11.38 8.76
CA ARG A 347 29.04 12.16 7.60
C ARG A 347 27.54 11.98 7.39
N VAL A 348 26.86 13.10 7.13
CA VAL A 348 25.40 13.12 6.91
C VAL A 348 25.09 13.18 5.42
N ASP A 349 24.23 12.29 4.95
CA ASP A 349 23.62 12.28 3.62
C ASP A 349 22.36 13.17 3.61
N PRO A 350 22.40 14.34 2.94
CA PRO A 350 21.26 15.26 2.92
C PRO A 350 20.01 14.66 2.30
N SER A 351 20.14 13.71 1.36
CA SER A 351 18.99 13.12 0.65
C SER A 351 18.15 12.19 1.53
N LYS A 352 18.71 11.71 2.64
CA LYS A 352 18.07 10.81 3.61
C LYS A 352 17.71 11.50 4.92
N CYS A 353 18.34 12.63 5.24
CA CYS A 353 18.11 13.35 6.49
C CYS A 353 16.70 13.95 6.54
N VAL A 354 15.98 13.70 7.63
CA VAL A 354 14.63 14.26 7.86
C VAL A 354 14.58 15.27 9.00
N GLU A 355 15.74 15.84 9.36
CA GLU A 355 15.89 16.89 10.39
C GLU A 355 15.28 16.54 11.76
N CYS A 356 15.18 15.25 12.09
CA CYS A 356 14.60 14.80 13.37
C CYS A 356 15.46 15.17 14.58
N GLY A 357 16.75 15.42 14.39
CA GLY A 357 17.66 15.82 15.46
C GLY A 357 18.08 14.72 16.44
N ILE A 358 17.67 13.46 16.20
CA ILE A 358 18.02 12.31 17.05
C ILE A 358 19.55 12.15 17.18
N CYS A 359 20.28 12.29 16.07
CA CYS A 359 21.74 12.23 16.06
C CYS A 359 22.40 13.32 16.92
N ALA A 360 21.82 14.53 16.96
CA ALA A 360 22.31 15.62 17.80
C ALA A 360 22.07 15.32 19.28
N GLY A 361 20.89 14.80 19.63
CA GLY A 361 20.60 14.35 21.00
C GLY A 361 21.50 13.20 21.47
N ALA A 362 22.01 12.40 20.54
CA ALA A 362 22.91 11.27 20.76
C ALA A 362 24.40 11.66 20.81
N CYS A 363 24.76 12.89 20.44
CA CYS A 363 26.15 13.29 20.31
C CYS A 363 26.70 13.93 21.60
N LEU A 364 27.39 13.14 22.41
CA LEU A 364 28.00 13.62 23.65
C LEU A 364 28.96 14.82 23.47
N PRO A 365 29.89 14.86 22.48
CA PRO A 365 30.75 16.02 22.25
C PRO A 365 30.03 17.18 21.53
N LEU A 366 28.74 17.03 21.18
CA LEU A 366 27.94 17.98 20.42
C LEU A 366 28.53 18.32 19.04
N SER A 367 29.25 17.37 18.45
CA SER A 367 29.90 17.50 17.14
C SER A 367 28.94 17.31 15.97
N ILE A 368 27.72 16.78 16.17
CA ILE A 368 26.66 16.77 15.16
C ILE A 368 25.46 17.54 15.69
N GLU A 369 24.94 18.47 14.88
CA GLU A 369 23.81 19.33 15.28
C GLU A 369 22.93 19.73 14.11
N LEU A 370 21.76 20.28 14.43
CA LEU A 370 20.91 20.93 13.43
C LEU A 370 21.34 22.40 13.33
N PRO A 371 21.72 22.91 12.13
CA PRO A 371 22.23 24.29 11.99
C PRO A 371 21.29 25.37 12.53
N HIS A 372 19.99 25.16 12.34
CA HIS A 372 18.93 26.07 12.80
C HIS A 372 18.56 25.87 14.27
N ARG A 373 19.18 24.89 14.96
CA ARG A 373 18.84 24.46 16.31
C ARG A 373 20.05 23.85 17.06
N PRO A 374 21.15 24.62 17.28
CA PRO A 374 22.28 24.16 18.09
C PRO A 374 21.87 23.87 19.54
N ILE A 375 22.35 22.76 20.12
CA ILE A 375 22.00 22.37 21.51
C ILE A 375 22.50 23.40 22.53
N LEU A 376 23.68 23.99 22.30
CA LEU A 376 24.24 24.98 23.22
C LEU A 376 23.47 26.31 23.20
N ALA A 377 22.96 26.72 22.03
CA ALA A 377 22.13 27.91 21.91
C ALA A 377 20.81 27.75 22.69
N ASP A 378 20.18 26.59 22.57
CA ASP A 378 18.97 26.22 23.33
C ASP A 378 19.19 26.20 24.85
N ARG A 379 20.32 25.63 25.30
CA ARG A 379 20.72 25.70 26.73
C ARG A 379 20.83 27.13 27.23
N ARG A 380 21.49 28.02 26.47
CA ARG A 380 21.61 29.44 26.83
C ARG A 380 20.25 30.13 26.89
N ALA A 381 19.40 29.89 25.89
CA ALA A 381 18.05 30.46 25.85
C ALA A 381 17.20 30.03 27.07
N MET A 382 17.22 28.74 27.43
CA MET A 382 16.49 28.24 28.60
C MET A 382 17.02 28.81 29.92
N ASN A 383 18.34 28.96 30.05
CA ASN A 383 18.94 29.60 31.22
C ASN A 383 18.56 31.08 31.32
N LEU A 384 18.46 31.82 30.21
CA LEU A 384 18.03 33.22 30.22
C LEU A 384 16.54 33.37 30.59
N ARG A 385 15.72 32.39 30.24
CA ARG A 385 14.29 32.35 30.61
C ARG A 385 14.04 31.90 32.03
N ARG A 386 15.09 31.44 32.70
CA ARG A 386 15.09 31.14 34.13
C ARG A 386 14.96 32.45 34.88
N GLY A 387 13.72 32.82 35.18
CA GLY A 387 13.42 33.98 36.02
C GLY A 387 13.57 33.66 37.51
N GLU A 388 13.03 34.54 38.35
CA GLU A 388 12.98 34.39 39.81
C GLU A 388 11.89 33.41 40.28
N GLU A 389 11.09 32.84 39.36
CA GLU A 389 10.04 31.86 39.67
C GLU A 389 10.64 30.55 40.21
N SER A 390 10.39 30.25 41.48
CA SER A 390 10.72 28.99 42.14
C SER A 390 9.44 28.20 42.46
N PRO A 391 9.27 26.93 42.01
CA PRO A 391 10.25 26.14 41.25
C PRO A 391 10.31 26.48 39.76
N PHE A 392 11.52 26.46 39.18
CA PHE A 392 11.70 26.62 37.74
C PHE A 392 11.26 25.35 36.98
N MET A 393 10.26 25.46 36.12
CA MET A 393 9.79 24.33 35.32
C MET A 393 10.13 24.53 33.85
N ALA A 394 10.89 23.61 33.25
CA ALA A 394 11.19 23.60 31.82
C ALA A 394 10.35 22.53 31.10
N ALA A 395 9.88 22.80 29.88
CA ALA A 395 9.14 21.85 29.06
C ALA A 395 9.65 21.80 27.62
N TYR A 396 10.16 20.64 27.20
CA TYR A 396 10.52 20.37 25.81
C TYR A 396 9.35 19.71 25.09
N LEU A 397 8.81 20.38 24.06
CA LEU A 397 7.63 19.93 23.33
C LEU A 397 8.01 19.40 21.95
N CYS A 398 7.80 18.10 21.71
CA CYS A 398 7.97 17.53 20.37
C CYS A 398 6.99 18.19 19.37
N ALA A 399 7.53 18.82 18.34
CA ALA A 399 6.77 19.50 17.30
C ALA A 399 5.86 18.55 16.52
N SER A 400 6.19 17.25 16.51
CA SER A 400 5.42 16.22 15.82
C SER A 400 4.45 15.43 16.74
N SER A 401 4.29 15.82 18.00
CA SER A 401 3.31 15.23 18.92
C SER A 401 2.03 16.09 19.01
N VAL A 402 1.14 15.72 19.94
CA VAL A 402 -0.06 16.51 20.27
C VAL A 402 0.30 17.94 20.71
N ALA A 403 1.53 18.17 21.17
CA ALA A 403 2.02 19.50 21.53
C ALA A 403 2.13 20.46 20.33
N SER A 404 2.03 19.98 19.08
CA SER A 404 2.03 20.78 17.86
C SER A 404 0.97 21.91 17.84
N GLU A 405 -0.15 21.72 18.55
CA GLU A 405 -1.24 22.70 18.65
C GLU A 405 -0.96 23.81 19.70
N PHE A 406 0.10 23.71 20.48
CA PHE A 406 0.42 24.65 21.56
C PHE A 406 1.05 25.91 20.98
N LYS A 407 0.86 27.03 21.67
CA LYS A 407 1.52 28.30 21.37
C LYS A 407 2.36 28.75 22.55
N TYR A 408 3.53 29.29 22.26
CA TYR A 408 4.40 29.85 23.30
C TYR A 408 5.13 31.08 22.76
N ASP A 409 5.50 31.97 23.68
CA ASP A 409 6.27 33.16 23.37
C ASP A 409 7.76 32.80 23.22
N LEU A 410 8.37 33.13 22.08
CA LEU A 410 9.74 32.72 21.77
C LEU A 410 10.81 33.34 22.68
N GLN A 411 10.55 34.52 23.23
CA GLN A 411 11.53 35.21 24.06
C GLN A 411 11.45 34.70 25.49
N THR A 412 10.25 34.68 26.04
CA THR A 412 10.00 34.34 27.44
C THR A 412 9.82 32.84 27.68
N GLY A 413 9.47 32.06 26.66
CA GLY A 413 9.09 30.65 26.80
C GLY A 413 7.74 30.43 27.47
N LYS A 414 6.96 31.48 27.76
CA LYS A 414 5.66 31.33 28.43
C LYS A 414 4.61 30.80 27.45
N SER A 415 3.74 29.92 27.94
CA SER A 415 2.64 29.36 27.17
C SER A 415 1.38 29.38 28.02
N ASP A 416 0.28 29.89 27.48
CA ASP A 416 -1.03 29.88 28.14
C ASP A 416 -1.54 28.45 28.34
N ASP A 417 -1.14 27.53 27.47
CA ASP A 417 -1.50 26.11 27.54
C ASP A 417 -0.74 25.36 28.65
N LEU A 418 0.45 25.83 29.05
CA LEU A 418 1.29 25.23 30.10
C LEU A 418 1.72 26.29 31.13
N PRO A 419 0.78 26.76 31.98
CA PRO A 419 1.07 27.81 32.94
C PRO A 419 2.13 27.39 33.95
N GLY A 420 3.14 28.25 34.14
CA GLY A 420 4.28 28.02 35.03
C GLY A 420 5.45 27.25 34.41
N TYR A 421 5.34 26.82 33.14
CA TYR A 421 6.45 26.22 32.41
C TYR A 421 7.14 27.24 31.51
N ARG A 422 8.45 27.09 31.34
CA ARG A 422 9.23 27.66 30.24
C ARG A 422 9.34 26.61 29.15
N VAL A 423 8.55 26.81 28.11
CA VAL A 423 8.37 25.92 26.98
C VAL A 423 9.42 26.18 25.92
N GLU A 424 9.91 25.10 25.31
CA GLU A 424 10.77 25.14 24.15
C GLU A 424 10.41 23.99 23.19
N ALA A 425 10.08 24.32 21.94
CA ALA A 425 9.58 23.35 20.98
C ALA A 425 10.70 22.71 20.16
N VAL A 426 10.83 21.40 20.23
CA VAL A 426 11.91 20.62 19.58
C VAL A 426 11.37 19.86 18.37
N PRO A 427 12.16 19.59 17.31
CA PRO A 427 11.67 18.80 16.17
C PRO A 427 11.20 17.40 16.59
N CYS A 428 11.94 16.78 17.53
CA CYS A 428 11.63 15.49 18.13
C CYS A 428 12.05 15.48 19.60
N SER A 429 11.35 14.74 20.46
CA SER A 429 11.82 14.43 21.83
C SER A 429 13.20 13.75 21.81
N GLY A 430 13.52 13.00 20.75
CA GLY A 430 14.82 12.40 20.50
C GLY A 430 15.97 13.41 20.39
N TRP A 431 15.71 14.68 20.04
CA TRP A 431 16.73 15.73 20.02
C TRP A 431 17.16 16.17 21.42
N VAL A 432 16.29 16.02 22.43
CA VAL A 432 16.58 16.45 23.80
C VAL A 432 17.78 15.67 24.34
N HIS A 433 18.87 16.38 24.59
CA HIS A 433 20.15 15.81 25.00
C HIS A 433 20.17 15.65 26.54
N ALA A 434 20.61 14.50 27.07
CA ALA A 434 20.60 14.21 28.51
C ALA A 434 21.35 15.26 29.34
N ARG A 435 22.56 15.69 28.89
CA ARG A 435 23.31 16.79 29.54
C ARG A 435 22.59 18.14 29.57
N THR A 436 21.66 18.41 28.65
CA THR A 436 20.82 19.62 28.71
C THR A 436 19.89 19.55 29.91
N ILE A 437 19.30 18.39 30.17
CA ILE A 437 18.44 18.15 31.32
C ILE A 437 19.25 18.22 32.61
N GLU A 438 20.42 17.59 32.65
CA GLU A 438 21.32 17.68 33.81
C GLU A 438 21.66 19.13 34.16
N HIS A 439 21.98 19.95 33.15
CA HIS A 439 22.31 21.36 33.33
C HIS A 439 21.14 22.15 33.94
N LEU A 440 19.92 21.92 33.46
CA LEU A 440 18.71 22.60 33.96
C LEU A 440 18.33 22.19 35.38
N LEU A 441 18.75 21.02 35.84
CA LEU A 441 18.41 20.49 37.16
C LEU A 441 19.47 20.77 38.24
N ARG A 442 20.60 21.41 37.90
CA ARG A 442 21.75 21.60 38.81
C ARG A 442 21.42 22.31 40.12
N ASP A 443 20.53 23.31 40.13
CA ASP A 443 20.31 24.13 41.34
C ASP A 443 19.09 23.68 42.18
N ASP A 444 18.81 22.37 42.21
CA ASP A 444 17.83 21.65 43.05
C ASP A 444 16.38 22.14 43.17
N THR A 445 16.00 23.23 42.49
CA THR A 445 14.75 23.97 42.73
C THR A 445 13.70 23.81 41.63
N GLY A 446 13.91 22.96 40.62
CA GLY A 446 13.07 22.92 39.40
C GLY A 446 12.66 21.54 38.89
N GLY A 447 11.95 21.47 37.77
CA GLY A 447 11.59 20.21 37.10
C GLY A 447 11.66 20.33 35.57
N VAL A 448 11.97 19.22 34.89
CA VAL A 448 12.05 19.16 33.42
C VAL A 448 11.00 18.19 32.89
N LEU A 449 10.17 18.69 32.00
CA LEU A 449 9.15 17.95 31.28
C LEU A 449 9.61 17.69 29.84
N VAL A 450 9.53 16.45 29.37
CA VAL A 450 9.78 16.08 27.97
C VAL A 450 8.54 15.44 27.37
N VAL A 451 7.99 16.06 26.32
CA VAL A 451 6.76 15.61 25.67
C VAL A 451 7.09 14.92 24.35
N GLY A 452 6.72 13.66 24.22
CA GLY A 452 6.97 12.82 23.04
C GLY A 452 5.71 12.43 22.27
N CYS A 453 5.89 11.68 21.19
CA CYS A 453 4.78 11.01 20.50
C CYS A 453 4.40 9.71 21.24
N PRO A 454 3.12 9.29 21.20
CA PRO A 454 2.70 7.99 21.74
C PRO A 454 3.47 6.80 21.15
N PRO A 455 3.60 5.68 21.91
CA PRO A 455 4.23 4.46 21.42
C PRO A 455 3.58 3.95 20.12
N GLY A 456 4.38 3.51 19.15
CA GLY A 456 3.87 3.02 17.86
C GLY A 456 3.37 4.09 16.89
N GLU A 457 3.31 5.36 17.31
CA GLU A 457 2.87 6.49 16.47
C GLU A 457 3.98 7.51 16.19
N CYS A 458 5.18 7.29 16.75
CA CYS A 458 6.30 8.21 16.63
C CYS A 458 6.59 8.60 15.17
N THR A 459 6.58 9.91 14.92
CA THR A 459 6.81 10.49 13.60
C THR A 459 8.21 10.19 13.07
N PHE A 460 9.19 10.18 13.97
CA PHE A 460 10.58 9.84 13.67
C PHE A 460 10.97 8.45 14.18
N ARG A 461 9.98 7.55 14.21
CA ARG A 461 10.10 6.11 14.48
C ARG A 461 10.61 5.76 15.88
N GLU A 462 11.90 5.93 16.16
CA GLU A 462 12.56 5.55 17.41
C GLU A 462 12.93 6.76 18.30
N GLY A 463 12.66 8.00 17.88
CA GLY A 463 13.08 9.20 18.61
C GLY A 463 12.56 9.29 20.06
N THR A 464 11.29 8.92 20.29
CA THR A 464 10.72 8.85 21.65
C THR A 464 11.39 7.75 22.49
N ASP A 465 11.64 6.59 21.87
CA ASP A 465 12.19 5.40 22.53
C ASP A 465 13.66 5.65 22.93
N TRP A 466 14.47 6.22 22.03
CA TRP A 466 15.87 6.58 22.33
C TRP A 466 15.99 7.66 23.40
N ASN A 467 15.05 8.60 23.47
CA ASN A 467 15.03 9.56 24.56
C ASN A 467 14.70 8.86 25.90
N GLU A 468 13.71 7.97 25.92
CA GLU A 468 13.40 7.19 27.11
C GLU A 468 14.59 6.38 27.62
N GLU A 469 15.24 5.63 26.73
CA GLU A 469 16.37 4.79 27.12
C GLU A 469 17.56 5.62 27.64
N ARG A 470 17.78 6.84 27.11
CA ARG A 470 18.79 7.78 27.64
C ARG A 470 18.41 8.33 29.02
N LEU A 471 17.14 8.70 29.23
CA LEU A 471 16.64 9.17 30.52
C LEU A 471 16.66 8.06 31.58
N ALA A 472 16.49 6.81 31.15
CA ALA A 472 16.55 5.62 31.99
C ALA A 472 17.99 5.10 32.20
N GLY A 473 19.02 5.75 31.65
CA GLY A 473 20.42 5.33 31.80
C GLY A 473 20.75 4.00 31.11
N ILE A 474 19.93 3.58 30.14
CA ILE A 474 20.11 2.36 29.35
C ILE A 474 20.88 2.65 28.05
N ARG A 475 20.86 3.91 27.59
CA ARG A 475 21.48 4.35 26.33
C ARG A 475 22.32 5.61 26.52
N GLU A 476 23.42 5.70 25.77
CA GLU A 476 24.26 6.90 25.70
C GLU A 476 23.65 8.01 24.82
N PRO A 477 23.86 9.30 25.14
CA PRO A 477 24.38 9.81 26.40
C PRO A 477 23.39 9.56 27.53
N GLU A 478 23.82 8.87 28.58
CA GLU A 478 22.95 8.57 29.73
C GLU A 478 22.69 9.81 30.59
N LEU A 479 21.51 9.84 31.20
CA LEU A 479 21.21 10.74 32.31
C LEU A 479 21.90 10.21 33.57
N ARG A 480 22.90 10.92 34.09
CA ARG A 480 23.68 10.45 35.23
C ARG A 480 22.90 10.57 36.54
N PHE A 481 22.42 9.43 37.05
CA PHE A 481 21.66 9.35 38.30
C PHE A 481 22.40 9.88 39.53
N GLY A 482 23.73 9.78 39.57
CA GLY A 482 24.54 10.34 40.65
C GLY A 482 24.66 11.87 40.66
N LYS A 483 24.15 12.57 39.65
CA LYS A 483 24.25 14.04 39.53
C LYS A 483 22.92 14.78 39.58
N VAL A 484 21.80 14.12 39.34
CA VAL A 484 20.47 14.74 39.30
C VAL A 484 19.39 13.78 39.80
N ASN A 485 18.40 14.30 40.51
CA ASN A 485 17.25 13.53 40.99
C ASN A 485 16.26 13.25 39.84
N PHE A 486 16.10 11.98 39.46
CA PHE A 486 15.23 11.56 38.35
C PHE A 486 13.75 11.89 38.57
N SER A 487 13.27 11.95 39.82
CA SER A 487 11.88 12.34 40.12
C SER A 487 11.53 13.75 39.64
N ARG A 488 12.55 14.55 39.29
CA ARG A 488 12.44 15.89 38.71
C ARG A 488 12.43 15.91 37.18
N VAL A 489 12.50 14.76 36.53
CA VAL A 489 12.31 14.59 35.09
C VAL A 489 11.05 13.79 34.85
N LYS A 490 10.10 14.34 34.08
CA LYS A 490 8.92 13.59 33.66
C LYS A 490 8.81 13.57 32.14
N ARG A 491 8.62 12.37 31.62
CA ARG A 491 8.23 12.16 30.22
C ARG A 491 6.71 12.02 30.16
N ILE A 492 6.06 12.72 29.23
CA ILE A 492 4.64 12.56 28.94
C ILE A 492 4.48 12.18 27.47
N LEU A 493 3.67 11.17 27.19
CA LEU A 493 3.33 10.69 25.84
C LEU A 493 1.82 10.85 25.61
N PRO A 494 1.33 12.09 25.47
CA PRO A 494 -0.10 12.35 25.53
C PRO A 494 -0.79 11.93 24.23
N GLU A 495 -1.99 11.35 24.35
CA GLU A 495 -2.87 11.09 23.20
C GLU A 495 -3.79 12.28 22.92
N SER A 496 -3.96 13.19 23.89
CA SER A 496 -4.79 14.39 23.76
C SER A 496 -4.22 15.62 24.45
N LYS A 497 -4.60 16.81 23.97
CA LYS A 497 -4.19 18.10 24.57
C LYS A 497 -4.62 18.18 26.04
N LYS A 498 -5.82 17.70 26.36
CA LYS A 498 -6.35 17.69 27.74
C LYS A 498 -5.52 16.82 28.69
N GLU A 499 -5.10 15.65 28.22
CA GLU A 499 -4.24 14.73 28.98
C GLU A 499 -2.88 15.36 29.27
N LEU A 500 -2.25 15.98 28.26
CA LEU A 500 -0.98 16.69 28.43
C LEU A 500 -1.07 17.79 29.49
N ILE A 501 -2.10 18.64 29.42
CA ILE A 501 -2.29 19.74 30.38
C ILE A 501 -2.51 19.19 31.79
N LYS A 502 -3.33 18.14 31.94
CA LYS A 502 -3.62 17.50 33.23
C LYS A 502 -2.36 16.91 33.85
N GLU A 503 -1.60 16.12 33.09
CA GLU A 503 -0.38 15.48 33.59
C GLU A 503 0.73 16.48 33.89
N ALA A 504 0.88 17.53 33.06
CA ALA A 504 1.83 18.60 33.32
C ALA A 504 1.48 19.41 34.59
N ALA A 505 0.19 19.66 34.83
CA ALA A 505 -0.26 20.29 36.07
C ALA A 505 0.05 19.41 37.29
N GLN A 506 -0.28 18.11 37.22
CA GLN A 506 0.02 17.14 38.29
C GLN A 506 1.52 17.04 38.59
N PHE A 507 2.36 17.03 37.55
CA PHE A 507 3.82 17.00 37.70
C PHE A 507 4.34 18.25 38.40
N LYS A 508 3.88 19.43 38.00
CA LYS A 508 4.25 20.69 38.64
C LYS A 508 3.88 20.71 40.11
N GLU A 509 2.67 20.27 40.47
CA GLU A 509 2.26 20.17 41.87
C GLU A 509 3.08 19.14 42.65
N THR A 510 3.44 18.01 42.02
CA THR A 510 4.34 17.01 42.63
C THR A 510 5.73 17.60 42.91
N ILE A 511 6.29 18.43 42.02
CA ILE A 511 7.58 19.10 42.24
C ILE A 511 7.47 20.18 43.32
N LYS A 512 6.37 20.96 43.35
CA LYS A 512 6.12 21.91 44.44
C LYS A 512 6.03 21.20 45.80
N MET A 513 5.25 20.12 45.88
CA MET A 513 5.10 19.31 47.10
C MET A 513 6.41 18.57 47.45
N GLY A 514 7.14 18.09 46.45
CA GLY A 514 8.42 17.42 46.59
C GLY A 514 9.53 18.36 47.05
N ASN A 515 9.54 19.63 46.63
CA ASN A 515 10.44 20.65 47.19
C ASN A 515 10.10 20.96 48.66
N ILE A 516 8.83 20.84 49.05
CA ILE A 516 8.39 20.98 50.46
C ILE A 516 8.83 19.76 51.29
N ILE A 517 8.78 18.54 50.73
CA ILE A 517 9.20 17.29 51.40
C ILE A 517 10.73 17.12 51.41
N ALA A 518 11.44 17.56 50.36
CA ALA A 518 12.89 17.55 50.29
C ALA A 518 13.53 18.59 51.24
N LEU A 519 12.83 19.69 51.56
CA LEU A 519 13.20 20.56 52.68
C LEU A 519 13.03 19.89 54.05
N ALA A 520 12.17 18.87 54.15
CA ALA A 520 11.88 18.16 55.40
C ALA A 520 12.67 16.84 55.57
N GLN A 521 13.29 16.30 54.50
CA GLN A 521 13.95 14.99 54.49
C GLN A 521 15.44 15.08 54.14
N GLN A 522 16.19 15.85 54.92
CA GLN A 522 17.65 15.76 55.03
C GLN A 522 18.13 14.48 55.76
N THR A 523 17.33 13.42 55.81
CA THR A 523 17.65 12.15 56.45
C THR A 523 17.22 10.96 55.59
N GLY A 524 18.21 10.33 54.93
CA GLY A 524 18.27 8.88 54.72
C GLY A 524 17.52 8.24 53.54
N GLN A 525 18.28 8.02 52.45
CA GLN A 525 18.16 6.96 51.41
C GLN A 525 16.95 6.89 50.44
N PRO A 526 17.19 6.48 49.17
CA PRO A 526 16.23 6.62 48.07
C PRO A 526 15.30 5.40 47.93
N THR A 527 14.00 5.66 47.78
CA THR A 527 12.98 4.69 47.43
C THR A 527 12.92 4.43 45.92
N ALA A 528 12.70 3.17 45.57
CA ALA A 528 12.69 2.62 44.22
C ALA A 528 11.70 3.33 43.27
N LEU A 529 12.07 3.36 41.99
CA LEU A 529 11.26 3.83 40.86
C LEU A 529 9.85 3.20 40.91
N PRO A 530 8.76 3.98 40.77
CA PRO A 530 7.43 3.43 40.78
C PRO A 530 7.22 2.57 39.53
N GLU A 531 7.01 1.29 39.80
CA GLU A 531 6.47 0.30 38.88
C GLU A 531 5.27 0.90 38.13
N LYS A 532 5.26 0.74 36.79
CA LYS A 532 4.18 1.19 35.88
C LYS A 532 2.83 1.07 36.58
N GLN A 533 2.21 2.21 36.85
CA GLN A 533 0.88 2.28 37.45
C GLN A 533 -0.13 1.64 36.49
N LYS A 534 -0.27 0.31 36.60
CA LYS A 534 -1.35 -0.46 35.99
C LYS A 534 -2.63 0.19 36.48
N ARG A 535 -3.35 0.86 35.56
CA ARG A 535 -4.70 1.39 35.79
C ARG A 535 -5.57 0.25 36.36
N GLN A 536 -5.75 0.23 37.68
CA GLN A 536 -6.65 -0.68 38.39
C GLN A 536 -8.09 -0.28 38.04
N GLY A 537 -8.91 -1.26 37.67
CA GLY A 537 -10.32 -1.04 37.39
C GLY A 537 -11.08 -2.23 36.82
N PHE A 538 -10.40 -3.21 36.19
CA PHE A 538 -11.03 -4.46 35.73
C PHE A 538 -10.09 -5.64 35.97
N SER A 539 -10.62 -6.80 36.39
CA SER A 539 -9.80 -7.97 36.71
C SER A 539 -8.91 -8.35 35.51
N ALA A 540 -7.66 -8.74 35.76
CA ALA A 540 -6.69 -9.04 34.69
C ALA A 540 -7.20 -10.12 33.72
N LYS A 541 -8.01 -11.07 34.21
CA LYS A 541 -8.66 -12.11 33.40
C LYS A 541 -9.72 -11.56 32.44
N PHE A 542 -10.48 -10.57 32.88
CA PHE A 542 -11.47 -9.91 32.02
C PHE A 542 -10.79 -9.09 30.91
N ARG A 543 -9.69 -8.39 31.24
CA ARG A 543 -8.89 -7.69 30.22
C ARG A 543 -8.28 -8.64 29.20
N SER A 544 -7.72 -9.77 29.62
CA SER A 544 -7.16 -10.75 28.67
C SER A 544 -8.22 -11.36 27.75
N ALA A 545 -9.39 -11.70 28.28
CA ALA A 545 -10.48 -12.24 27.46
C ALA A 545 -11.02 -11.20 26.45
N ALA A 546 -11.23 -9.96 26.89
CA ALA A 546 -11.66 -8.87 26.02
C ALA A 546 -10.62 -8.55 24.92
N THR A 547 -9.33 -8.61 25.26
CA THR A 547 -8.22 -8.44 24.31
C THR A 547 -8.26 -9.50 23.22
N THR A 548 -8.37 -10.77 23.60
CA THR A 548 -8.43 -11.89 22.65
C THR A 548 -9.67 -11.78 21.75
N LEU A 549 -10.84 -11.51 22.32
CA LEU A 549 -12.08 -11.35 21.55
C LEU A 549 -12.00 -10.18 20.56
N PHE A 550 -11.43 -9.04 20.98
CA PHE A 550 -11.22 -7.90 20.11
C PHE A 550 -10.29 -8.25 18.94
N ILE A 551 -9.16 -8.92 19.22
CA ILE A 551 -8.17 -9.24 18.18
C ILE A 551 -8.73 -10.26 17.18
N VAL A 552 -9.37 -11.32 17.66
CA VAL A 552 -10.00 -12.33 16.79
C VAL A 552 -11.11 -11.69 15.96
N GLY A 553 -11.97 -10.88 16.58
CA GLY A 553 -13.03 -10.15 15.89
C GLY A 553 -12.49 -9.15 14.85
N PHE A 554 -11.42 -8.43 15.18
CA PHE A 554 -10.75 -7.52 14.25
C PHE A 554 -10.21 -8.27 13.03
N PHE A 555 -9.50 -9.38 13.23
CA PHE A 555 -8.96 -10.15 12.11
C PHE A 555 -10.05 -10.84 11.30
N ALA A 556 -11.11 -11.34 11.93
CA ALA A 556 -12.26 -11.89 11.22
C ALA A 556 -12.93 -10.82 10.36
N ALA A 557 -13.11 -9.60 10.90
CA ALA A 557 -13.64 -8.49 10.12
C ALA A 557 -12.72 -8.13 8.96
N VAL A 558 -11.40 -8.03 9.19
CA VAL A 558 -10.41 -7.67 8.17
C VAL A 558 -10.32 -8.72 7.04
N THR A 559 -10.47 -10.01 7.34
CA THR A 559 -10.39 -11.06 6.32
C THR A 559 -11.71 -11.27 5.58
N LEU A 560 -12.85 -11.07 6.24
CA LEU A 560 -14.17 -11.36 5.65
C LEU A 560 -14.85 -10.12 5.06
N ILE A 561 -14.34 -8.91 5.34
CA ILE A 561 -14.92 -7.68 4.78
C ILE A 561 -14.77 -7.68 3.27
N GLY A 562 -15.90 -7.75 2.57
CA GLY A 562 -15.93 -7.65 1.12
C GLY A 562 -15.47 -8.88 0.36
N SER A 563 -15.23 -10.03 1.01
CA SER A 563 -14.80 -11.28 0.36
C SER A 563 -15.92 -11.97 -0.45
N ASP A 564 -17.17 -11.87 0.04
CA ASP A 564 -18.33 -12.60 -0.49
C ASP A 564 -19.51 -11.68 -0.79
N VAL A 565 -19.26 -10.60 -1.53
CA VAL A 565 -20.31 -9.66 -1.93
C VAL A 565 -21.12 -10.27 -3.06
N SER A 566 -22.44 -10.38 -2.89
CA SER A 566 -23.29 -10.90 -3.96
C SER A 566 -23.30 -9.96 -5.17
N TYR A 567 -23.08 -10.52 -6.36
CA TYR A 567 -23.02 -9.80 -7.62
C TYR A 567 -23.97 -10.44 -8.64
N THR A 568 -24.70 -9.59 -9.35
CA THR A 568 -25.58 -9.97 -10.47
C THR A 568 -25.04 -9.38 -11.75
N THR A 569 -24.89 -10.22 -12.77
CA THR A 569 -24.40 -9.80 -14.07
C THR A 569 -25.49 -8.99 -14.81
N PRO A 570 -25.10 -8.00 -15.62
CA PRO A 570 -26.06 -7.21 -16.39
C PRO A 570 -26.71 -7.96 -17.57
N PHE A 571 -26.24 -9.16 -17.91
CA PHE A 571 -26.66 -9.93 -19.10
C PHE A 571 -27.81 -10.93 -18.82
N THR A 572 -28.76 -10.57 -17.96
CA THR A 572 -29.35 -11.58 -17.06
C THR A 572 -30.48 -12.46 -17.62
N ASP A 573 -31.07 -12.19 -18.79
CA ASP A 573 -32.27 -12.93 -19.23
C ASP A 573 -32.35 -13.35 -20.70
N GLN A 574 -31.43 -12.92 -21.57
CA GLN A 574 -31.51 -13.22 -23.01
C GLN A 574 -30.38 -14.17 -23.44
N PRO A 575 -30.69 -15.28 -24.13
CA PRO A 575 -29.67 -16.06 -24.82
C PRO A 575 -28.87 -15.17 -25.78
N GLN A 576 -27.60 -15.51 -25.97
CA GLN A 576 -26.72 -14.77 -26.86
C GLN A 576 -26.28 -15.64 -28.02
N LEU A 577 -26.43 -15.13 -29.23
CA LEU A 577 -25.75 -15.63 -30.41
C LEU A 577 -24.44 -14.88 -30.58
N ILE A 578 -23.33 -15.61 -30.68
CA ILE A 578 -22.02 -15.04 -30.96
C ILE A 578 -21.52 -15.60 -32.27
N VAL A 579 -21.25 -14.73 -33.24
CA VAL A 579 -20.68 -15.11 -34.53
C VAL A 579 -19.30 -14.53 -34.62
N SER A 580 -18.30 -15.37 -34.84
CA SER A 580 -16.92 -14.94 -35.01
C SER A 580 -16.27 -15.62 -36.20
N PHE A 581 -15.52 -14.83 -36.97
CA PHE A 581 -14.67 -15.35 -38.03
C PHE A 581 -13.25 -14.82 -37.88
N LYS A 582 -12.29 -15.60 -38.36
CA LYS A 582 -10.93 -15.15 -38.67
C LYS A 582 -10.65 -15.55 -40.11
N HIS A 583 -10.76 -14.59 -41.02
CA HIS A 583 -10.70 -14.85 -42.45
C HIS A 583 -9.91 -13.75 -43.17
N PRO A 584 -8.95 -14.10 -44.02
CA PRO A 584 -8.33 -13.14 -44.89
C PRO A 584 -9.27 -12.77 -46.05
N GLY A 585 -9.48 -11.48 -46.28
CA GLY A 585 -10.15 -11.01 -47.49
C GLY A 585 -9.36 -11.32 -48.76
N GLY A 586 -10.04 -11.15 -49.90
CA GLY A 586 -9.46 -11.22 -51.24
C GLY A 586 -8.26 -10.29 -51.37
N LEU A 587 -7.32 -10.65 -52.25
CA LEU A 587 -6.18 -9.79 -52.56
C LEU A 587 -6.65 -8.67 -53.49
N SER A 588 -6.56 -7.43 -53.02
CA SER A 588 -6.68 -6.24 -53.87
C SER A 588 -5.25 -5.79 -54.23
N GLU A 589 -4.72 -6.27 -55.36
CA GLU A 589 -3.45 -5.78 -55.89
C GLU A 589 -3.70 -4.47 -56.66
N SER A 590 -3.38 -3.32 -56.05
CA SER A 590 -3.30 -2.04 -56.77
C SER A 590 -1.86 -1.80 -57.18
N CYS A 591 -1.51 -2.19 -58.40
CA CYS A 591 -0.19 -1.92 -58.97
C CYS A 591 -0.17 -0.53 -59.62
N ARG A 592 0.83 0.28 -59.27
CA ARG A 592 1.15 1.53 -59.96
C ARG A 592 2.55 1.49 -60.51
N LYS A 593 2.80 2.17 -61.63
CA LYS A 593 4.16 2.35 -62.14
C LYS A 593 4.98 3.20 -61.17
N ALA A 594 6.20 2.76 -60.87
CA ALA A 594 7.15 3.51 -60.08
C ALA A 594 7.65 4.72 -60.89
N THR A 595 7.80 5.87 -60.23
CA THR A 595 8.42 7.05 -60.87
C THR A 595 9.93 6.82 -61.04
N GLU A 596 10.56 7.50 -62.01
CA GLU A 596 12.00 7.33 -62.25
C GLU A 596 12.86 7.68 -61.01
N GLU A 597 12.42 8.64 -60.21
CA GLU A 597 13.06 9.03 -58.95
C GLU A 597 12.97 7.90 -57.90
N GLU A 598 11.82 7.23 -57.80
CA GLU A 598 11.63 6.07 -56.90
C GLU A 598 12.49 4.87 -57.35
N ILE A 599 12.58 4.59 -58.66
CA ILE A 599 13.43 3.52 -59.21
C ILE A 599 14.91 3.82 -58.97
N ALA A 600 15.32 5.09 -59.12
CA ALA A 600 16.70 5.50 -58.87
C ALA A 600 17.09 5.36 -57.38
N ALA A 601 16.14 5.62 -56.46
CA ALA A 601 16.32 5.47 -55.03
C ALA A 601 16.39 4.01 -54.55
N MET A 602 15.83 3.05 -55.31
CA MET A 602 15.91 1.62 -54.99
C MET A 602 17.31 1.05 -55.30
N PRO A 603 17.85 0.15 -54.44
CA PRO A 603 19.06 -0.62 -54.74
C PRO A 603 18.92 -1.33 -56.09
N MET A 604 20.01 -1.40 -56.88
CA MET A 604 19.98 -1.95 -58.24
C MET A 604 19.28 -3.33 -58.36
N HIS A 605 19.36 -4.16 -57.32
CA HIS A 605 18.76 -5.50 -57.29
C HIS A 605 17.29 -5.54 -56.84
N MET A 606 16.70 -4.40 -56.46
CA MET A 606 15.30 -4.26 -56.03
C MET A 606 14.51 -3.26 -56.88
N ARG A 607 15.08 -2.77 -57.98
CA ARG A 607 14.39 -1.86 -58.91
C ARG A 607 13.25 -2.59 -59.60
N GLN A 608 12.04 -2.10 -59.40
CA GLN A 608 10.83 -2.64 -60.01
C GLN A 608 10.09 -1.51 -60.75
N GLU A 609 9.63 -1.80 -61.96
CA GLU A 609 8.88 -0.84 -62.78
C GLU A 609 7.45 -0.63 -62.25
N GLU A 610 6.91 -1.62 -61.52
CA GLU A 610 5.61 -1.57 -60.88
C GLU A 610 5.74 -1.83 -59.38
N ILE A 611 5.15 -0.93 -58.58
CA ILE A 611 4.98 -1.10 -57.14
C ILE A 611 3.55 -1.56 -56.91
N CYS A 612 3.39 -2.81 -56.50
CA CYS A 612 2.10 -3.37 -56.11
C CYS A 612 1.92 -3.28 -54.60
N GLU A 613 0.95 -2.48 -54.15
CA GLU A 613 0.51 -2.53 -52.76
C GLU A 613 -0.35 -3.78 -52.56
N ARG A 614 0.13 -4.73 -51.76
CA ARG A 614 -0.65 -5.90 -51.36
C ARG A 614 -1.52 -5.54 -50.18
N ARG A 615 -2.77 -5.19 -50.45
CA ARG A 615 -3.81 -5.05 -49.43
C ARG A 615 -4.83 -6.16 -49.54
N ARG A 616 -5.44 -6.49 -48.42
CA ARG A 616 -6.61 -7.36 -48.41
C ARG A 616 -7.88 -6.53 -48.43
N GLU A 617 -8.90 -7.06 -49.07
CA GLU A 617 -10.23 -6.48 -49.02
C GLU A 617 -10.88 -6.74 -47.65
N SER A 618 -11.88 -5.92 -47.30
CA SER A 618 -12.61 -6.10 -46.05
C SER A 618 -13.55 -7.31 -46.15
N VAL A 619 -13.58 -8.15 -45.12
CA VAL A 619 -14.50 -9.28 -45.05
C VAL A 619 -15.86 -8.80 -44.53
N ARG A 620 -16.93 -9.14 -45.23
CA ARG A 620 -18.32 -8.82 -44.90
C ARG A 620 -18.97 -9.98 -44.15
N LEU A 621 -19.78 -9.66 -43.17
CA LEU A 621 -20.58 -10.61 -42.39
C LEU A 621 -22.03 -10.17 -42.41
N ARG A 622 -22.92 -11.09 -42.78
CA ARG A 622 -24.37 -10.92 -42.69
C ARG A 622 -24.95 -12.04 -41.82
N ILE A 623 -25.77 -11.66 -40.85
CA ILE A 623 -26.44 -12.58 -39.92
C ILE A 623 -27.94 -12.35 -40.05
N THR A 624 -28.65 -13.39 -40.45
CA THR A 624 -30.09 -13.41 -40.62
C THR A 624 -30.69 -14.36 -39.59
N ILE A 625 -31.69 -13.89 -38.83
CA ILE A 625 -32.43 -14.70 -37.85
C ILE A 625 -33.91 -14.66 -38.23
N ASP A 626 -34.52 -15.83 -38.42
CA ASP A 626 -35.92 -16.01 -38.83
C ASP A 626 -36.30 -15.19 -40.08
N GLY A 627 -35.38 -15.17 -41.06
CA GLY A 627 -35.54 -14.43 -42.31
C GLY A 627 -35.31 -12.92 -42.21
N LYS A 628 -35.00 -12.38 -41.02
CA LYS A 628 -34.68 -10.96 -40.82
C LYS A 628 -33.17 -10.75 -40.64
N VAL A 629 -32.58 -9.89 -41.45
CA VAL A 629 -31.17 -9.48 -41.30
C VAL A 629 -31.04 -8.63 -40.04
N LEU A 630 -30.26 -9.11 -39.06
CA LEU A 630 -30.02 -8.41 -37.79
C LEU A 630 -28.66 -7.71 -37.74
N ALA A 631 -27.67 -8.22 -38.48
CA ALA A 631 -26.36 -7.60 -38.59
C ALA A 631 -25.82 -7.76 -40.00
N GLU A 632 -25.35 -6.65 -40.58
CA GLU A 632 -24.59 -6.62 -41.83
C GLU A 632 -23.45 -5.61 -41.68
N LYS A 633 -22.22 -6.11 -41.59
CA LYS A 633 -21.02 -5.32 -41.27
C LYS A 633 -19.84 -5.74 -42.13
N SER A 634 -18.90 -4.82 -42.33
CA SER A 634 -17.64 -5.07 -43.02
C SER A 634 -16.47 -4.80 -42.07
N TYR A 635 -15.52 -5.74 -42.01
CA TYR A 635 -14.37 -5.72 -41.11
C TYR A 635 -13.10 -5.57 -41.93
N ARG A 636 -12.35 -4.51 -41.64
CA ARG A 636 -11.07 -4.24 -42.30
C ARG A 636 -10.03 -5.28 -41.87
N PRO A 637 -9.05 -5.58 -42.74
CA PRO A 637 -7.92 -6.42 -42.37
C PRO A 637 -7.11 -5.78 -41.25
N GLU A 638 -6.68 -6.61 -40.29
CA GLU A 638 -5.81 -6.16 -39.21
C GLU A 638 -4.36 -5.94 -39.68
N GLY A 639 -3.60 -5.18 -38.89
CA GLY A 639 -2.19 -4.89 -39.13
C GLY A 639 -1.94 -3.53 -39.78
N ILE A 640 -0.74 -2.98 -39.56
CA ILE A 640 -0.34 -1.63 -40.01
C ILE A 640 -0.45 -1.48 -41.54
N TRP A 641 -0.27 -2.59 -42.27
CA TRP A 641 -0.27 -2.64 -43.73
C TRP A 641 -1.56 -3.20 -44.33
N GLU A 642 -2.59 -3.47 -43.52
CA GLU A 642 -3.87 -4.05 -43.97
C GLU A 642 -3.70 -5.37 -44.75
N ASP A 643 -2.68 -6.17 -44.40
CA ASP A 643 -2.33 -7.44 -45.03
C ASP A 643 -2.69 -8.68 -44.18
N GLY A 644 -3.20 -8.45 -42.95
CA GLY A 644 -3.62 -9.47 -41.99
C GLY A 644 -5.02 -10.04 -42.21
N ASN A 645 -5.52 -10.82 -41.26
CA ASN A 645 -6.88 -11.34 -41.34
C ASN A 645 -7.88 -10.26 -40.90
N SER A 646 -9.08 -10.26 -41.50
CA SER A 646 -10.22 -9.61 -40.88
C SER A 646 -10.76 -10.52 -39.77
N ILE A 647 -11.06 -9.93 -38.62
CA ILE A 647 -11.58 -10.66 -37.46
C ILE A 647 -12.85 -9.96 -36.99
N ALA A 648 -13.89 -10.75 -36.73
CA ALA A 648 -15.13 -10.26 -36.13
C ALA A 648 -15.49 -11.07 -34.89
N ILE A 649 -16.08 -10.40 -33.90
CA ILE A 649 -16.78 -11.01 -32.78
C ILE A 649 -18.07 -10.22 -32.61
N GLU A 650 -19.16 -10.73 -33.20
CA GLU A 650 -20.48 -10.12 -33.08
C GLU A 650 -21.32 -10.87 -32.06
N SER A 651 -21.86 -10.15 -31.09
CA SER A 651 -22.75 -10.71 -30.06
C SER A 651 -24.13 -10.09 -30.22
N LEU A 652 -25.13 -10.93 -30.48
CA LEU A 652 -26.51 -10.54 -30.69
C LEU A 652 -27.39 -11.21 -29.63
N PRO A 653 -28.22 -10.46 -28.90
CA PRO A 653 -29.25 -11.07 -28.08
C PRO A 653 -30.32 -11.73 -28.96
N ILE A 654 -30.77 -12.92 -28.57
CA ILE A 654 -31.88 -13.63 -29.23
C ILE A 654 -32.97 -13.95 -28.20
N SER A 655 -34.20 -14.11 -28.67
CA SER A 655 -35.30 -14.57 -27.81
C SER A 655 -35.14 -16.04 -27.45
N ILE A 656 -35.86 -16.48 -26.41
CA ILE A 656 -35.91 -17.89 -26.01
C ILE A 656 -36.82 -18.63 -26.99
N GLY A 657 -36.38 -19.78 -27.48
CA GLY A 657 -37.15 -20.62 -28.42
C GLY A 657 -36.31 -21.08 -29.61
N ASP A 658 -37.00 -21.62 -30.62
CA ASP A 658 -36.37 -22.08 -31.86
C ASP A 658 -36.17 -20.90 -32.82
N HIS A 659 -34.94 -20.77 -33.32
CA HIS A 659 -34.55 -19.73 -34.26
C HIS A 659 -33.80 -20.32 -35.43
N THR A 660 -34.16 -19.94 -36.65
CA THR A 660 -33.41 -20.31 -37.85
C THR A 660 -32.38 -19.24 -38.14
N ILE A 661 -31.10 -19.60 -38.02
CA ILE A 661 -29.98 -18.67 -38.16
C ILE A 661 -29.25 -18.99 -39.45
N LYS A 662 -29.09 -17.97 -40.30
CA LYS A 662 -28.27 -18.02 -41.49
C LYS A 662 -27.11 -17.04 -41.34
N VAL A 663 -25.89 -17.53 -41.49
CA VAL A 663 -24.66 -16.73 -41.43
C VAL A 663 -23.99 -16.76 -42.80
N GLU A 664 -23.67 -15.57 -43.31
CA GLU A 664 -23.09 -15.38 -44.63
C GLU A 664 -21.81 -14.54 -44.50
N ILE A 665 -20.71 -15.03 -45.05
CA ILE A 665 -19.41 -14.34 -45.07
C ILE A 665 -19.00 -14.09 -46.52
N GLY A 666 -18.73 -12.81 -46.82
CA GLY A 666 -18.27 -12.33 -48.11
C GLY A 666 -16.81 -11.89 -48.02
N ASP A 667 -15.93 -12.40 -48.87
CA ASP A 667 -14.50 -12.05 -48.85
C ASP A 667 -14.03 -11.19 -50.03
N SER A 668 -14.98 -10.75 -50.87
CA SER A 668 -14.76 -9.82 -51.98
C SER A 668 -15.49 -8.48 -51.81
N SER A 669 -15.04 -7.48 -52.59
CA SER A 669 -15.62 -6.15 -52.73
C SER A 669 -17.01 -6.13 -53.41
N GLU A 670 -17.45 -7.24 -54.01
CA GLU A 670 -18.78 -7.35 -54.61
C GLU A 670 -19.88 -7.46 -53.54
N THR A 671 -20.66 -6.40 -53.35
CA THR A 671 -21.65 -6.30 -52.26
C THR A 671 -22.73 -7.37 -52.24
N ASP A 672 -23.01 -8.04 -53.37
CA ASP A 672 -24.09 -9.01 -53.48
C ASP A 672 -23.63 -10.48 -53.42
N SER A 673 -22.33 -10.75 -53.39
CA SER A 673 -21.79 -12.12 -53.31
C SER A 673 -21.35 -12.46 -51.89
N TYR A 674 -21.81 -13.61 -51.39
CA TYR A 674 -21.37 -14.22 -50.14
C TYR A 674 -20.88 -15.64 -50.44
N GLN A 675 -19.57 -15.85 -50.35
CA GLN A 675 -18.92 -17.09 -50.76
C GLN A 675 -19.16 -18.22 -49.76
N TYR A 676 -19.36 -17.88 -48.49
CA TYR A 676 -19.56 -18.83 -47.41
C TYR A 676 -20.91 -18.59 -46.77
N THR A 677 -21.77 -19.60 -46.78
CA THR A 677 -23.10 -19.54 -46.19
C THR A 677 -23.36 -20.82 -45.43
N ASP A 678 -23.94 -20.71 -44.25
CA ASP A 678 -24.48 -21.84 -43.51
C ASP A 678 -25.77 -21.45 -42.80
N GLU A 679 -26.68 -22.39 -42.65
CA GLU A 679 -28.01 -22.17 -42.10
C GLU A 679 -28.42 -23.34 -41.20
N GLN A 680 -28.74 -23.02 -39.95
CA GLN A 680 -29.16 -24.03 -38.98
C GLN A 680 -30.23 -23.48 -38.04
N THR A 681 -31.20 -24.33 -37.70
CA THR A 681 -32.15 -24.05 -36.62
C THR A 681 -31.53 -24.43 -35.29
N ILE A 682 -31.50 -23.47 -34.35
CA ILE A 682 -31.01 -23.69 -32.99
C ILE A 682 -32.12 -23.48 -31.98
N HIS A 683 -32.03 -24.22 -30.87
CA HIS A 683 -32.84 -23.96 -29.68
C HIS A 683 -32.09 -23.02 -28.73
N ALA A 684 -32.64 -21.84 -28.51
CA ALA A 684 -32.11 -20.79 -27.66
C ALA A 684 -32.72 -20.88 -26.26
N GLU A 685 -31.90 -21.27 -25.28
CA GLU A 685 -32.30 -21.39 -23.88
C GLU A 685 -31.81 -20.21 -23.06
N LYS A 686 -32.49 -19.92 -21.95
CA LYS A 686 -32.08 -18.86 -21.02
C LYS A 686 -30.60 -19.04 -20.63
N ARG A 687 -29.83 -17.94 -20.63
CA ARG A 687 -28.40 -17.85 -20.28
C ARG A 687 -27.43 -18.62 -21.18
N HIS A 688 -27.89 -19.34 -22.19
CA HIS A 688 -27.00 -20.03 -23.10
C HIS A 688 -26.38 -19.06 -24.11
N ARG A 689 -25.09 -19.28 -24.37
CA ARG A 689 -24.31 -18.63 -25.40
C ARG A 689 -24.11 -19.65 -26.53
N ARG A 690 -24.69 -19.36 -27.68
CA ARG A 690 -24.54 -20.15 -28.91
C ARG A 690 -23.46 -19.50 -29.75
N VAL A 691 -22.44 -20.26 -30.11
CA VAL A 691 -21.27 -19.70 -30.78
C VAL A 691 -21.11 -20.33 -32.16
N ILE A 692 -21.04 -19.49 -33.18
CA ILE A 692 -20.75 -19.88 -34.55
C ILE A 692 -19.35 -19.36 -34.86
N LEU A 693 -18.42 -20.28 -35.10
CA LEU A 693 -17.05 -19.95 -35.51
C LEU A 693 -16.87 -20.27 -36.98
N PHE A 694 -16.20 -19.37 -37.71
CA PHE A 694 -15.77 -19.64 -39.08
C PHE A 694 -14.24 -19.57 -39.20
N GLU A 695 -13.67 -20.60 -39.80
CA GLU A 695 -12.26 -20.67 -40.17
C GLU A 695 -12.13 -21.20 -41.61
N ARG A 696 -11.35 -20.53 -42.45
CA ARG A 696 -11.21 -20.83 -43.90
C ARG A 696 -10.95 -22.31 -44.23
N GLY A 697 -10.28 -23.05 -43.35
CA GLY A 697 -9.98 -24.47 -43.55
C GLY A 697 -10.99 -25.45 -42.94
N ARG A 698 -11.85 -25.01 -42.01
CA ARG A 698 -12.82 -25.86 -41.30
C ARG A 698 -14.27 -25.54 -41.63
N GLY A 699 -14.54 -24.40 -42.25
CA GLY A 699 -15.90 -23.91 -42.49
C GLY A 699 -16.55 -23.39 -41.20
N PHE A 700 -17.87 -23.45 -41.15
CA PHE A 700 -18.65 -23.07 -39.98
C PHE A 700 -18.69 -24.21 -38.95
N THR A 701 -18.47 -23.88 -37.69
CA THR A 701 -18.64 -24.80 -36.55
C THR A 701 -19.59 -24.17 -35.53
N TRP A 702 -20.62 -24.92 -35.16
CA TRP A 702 -21.69 -24.50 -34.26
C TRP A 702 -21.48 -25.12 -32.87
N HIS A 703 -21.56 -24.30 -31.82
CA HIS A 703 -21.34 -24.67 -30.42
C HIS A 703 -22.51 -24.25 -29.53
#